data_AF-A0A4Y9ZFQ6-F1
#
_entry.id   AF-A0A4Y9ZFQ6-F1
#
_cell.length_a   1.000
_cell.length_b   1.000
_cell.length_c   1.000
_cell.angle_alpha   90.00
_cell.angle_beta   90.00
_cell.angle_gamma   90.00
#
_symmetry.space_group_name_H-M   'P 1'
#
loop_
_entity.id
_entity.type
_entity.pdbx_description
1 polymer ?
#
loop_
_entity_poly.entity_id
_entity_poly.type
_entity_poly.pdbx_seq_one_letter_code
_entity_poly.pdbx_strand_id
1 'polypeptide(L)'
;MLLVTEFGRSLLPEAMVYTPAELRESHKRSLPTLDSCDLAGQVVVITGANAEAIHVLLHDTKREEGAIEYRHVHLDLASFASVRAFAAKFLESGLPLNTFISNAAVAGVGKVLTEDGLDIQVQVNYISPTYLAMLLYPALRRIGSIEGGPPARVIGVTSEGAFFTDFPESADPRPVKAVLERVYYPPEQDFSYFNTKLLNIIGFIEIARRIPLSANVKVAVAGPGLVETELATKDASGKPLPKRSTRPTYGTKARAAEEGARTIILVTATYPVERVWATGDNNVPFFSSMKLLGELPVTAQDEDVGKRVWEDTIYCPRCGDTCFLELGSTKDKISGSTVHIMSYKTCYSVSNHAESGLMVVAVKRVKSEELDEQAESQGDNSLHSFDILNMPLDVLYEILCLLTSADLMHLARTRKDIRAVLMSRKSSFAWRAARINTPGPAVPEPPEGMCEPSWANLLFGDTHCSKCDKDYISKFCITFEFRRRLCDACLKKGTCKFEDVKKKFPKFEKGVLDLVPYVNAQAAGRVREGKPDQWYFIEDLRSANNRILEFKREQGRAVDFQSKLDAWMALERAKTVAVSENCAKIRAWVNEYDDWETAEEEAARKKKYSDMMNHFVGLGHHPLEASAIVSAILRSEYM
;
A
#
# COMPACT_ATOMS: atom_id res chain seq x y z
N MET A 1 2.08 10.83 -5.19
CA MET A 1 2.04 11.76 -6.33
C MET A 1 3.15 11.37 -7.31
N LEU A 2 3.04 11.73 -8.59
CA LEU A 2 4.11 11.51 -9.55
C LEU A 2 4.30 12.78 -10.40
N LEU A 3 5.52 13.32 -10.41
CA LEU A 3 5.95 14.38 -11.33
C LEU A 3 6.96 13.75 -12.28
N VAL A 4 6.81 13.98 -13.59
CA VAL A 4 7.72 13.42 -14.61
C VAL A 4 8.32 14.57 -15.43
N THR A 5 9.64 14.53 -15.60
CA THR A 5 10.46 15.64 -16.09
C THR A 5 11.01 15.45 -17.50
N GLU A 6 10.89 14.27 -18.13
CA GLU A 6 11.28 14.06 -19.54
C GLU A 6 10.65 12.77 -20.13
N PHE A 7 10.29 12.78 -21.43
CA PHE A 7 9.85 11.62 -22.21
C PHE A 7 10.54 11.60 -23.58
N GLY A 8 11.00 10.41 -24.01
CA GLY A 8 11.40 10.12 -25.39
C GLY A 8 10.19 9.97 -26.33
N ARG A 9 10.41 9.99 -27.65
CA ARG A 9 9.32 9.95 -28.67
C ARG A 9 8.47 8.67 -28.56
N SER A 10 7.15 8.84 -28.58
CA SER A 10 6.14 7.75 -28.51
C SER A 10 6.09 6.89 -29.77
N LEU A 11 5.96 5.56 -29.59
CA LEU A 11 5.57 4.59 -30.62
C LEU A 11 4.49 3.60 -30.10
N LEU A 12 3.37 3.51 -30.85
CA LEU A 12 2.36 2.42 -30.96
C LEU A 12 1.32 2.25 -29.82
N PRO A 13 0.21 1.46 -29.97
CA PRO A 13 -0.56 1.00 -31.14
C PRO A 13 -2.03 1.53 -31.14
N GLU A 14 -2.87 1.10 -32.09
CA GLU A 14 -4.26 1.59 -32.34
C GLU A 14 -5.20 1.52 -31.11
N ALA A 15 -5.91 2.62 -30.82
CA ALA A 15 -6.84 2.74 -29.69
C ALA A 15 -8.21 2.10 -30.00
N MET A 16 -8.72 1.27 -29.08
CA MET A 16 -10.09 0.74 -29.10
C MET A 16 -10.96 1.47 -28.05
N VAL A 17 -12.13 1.95 -28.46
CA VAL A 17 -13.13 2.67 -27.63
C VAL A 17 -14.09 1.68 -26.95
N TYR A 18 -14.55 1.97 -25.73
CA TYR A 18 -15.60 1.20 -25.02
C TYR A 18 -16.83 2.06 -24.69
N THR A 19 -18.00 1.41 -24.67
CA THR A 19 -19.28 1.96 -24.21
C THR A 19 -19.48 1.76 -22.69
N PRO A 20 -20.34 2.55 -22.01
CA PRO A 20 -20.63 2.39 -20.57
C PRO A 20 -21.13 1.00 -20.16
N ALA A 21 -21.77 0.25 -21.07
CA ALA A 21 -22.24 -1.11 -20.82
C ALA A 21 -21.07 -2.12 -20.75
N GLU A 22 -20.02 -1.93 -21.56
CA GLU A 22 -18.82 -2.77 -21.59
C GLU A 22 -17.91 -2.54 -20.38
N LEU A 23 -18.05 -1.37 -19.72
CA LEU A 23 -17.32 -1.00 -18.50
C LEU A 23 -17.49 -2.01 -17.37
N ARG A 24 -18.72 -2.54 -17.19
CA ARG A 24 -19.07 -3.53 -16.16
C ARG A 24 -18.30 -4.85 -16.29
N GLU A 25 -17.78 -5.15 -17.48
CA GLU A 25 -17.03 -6.37 -17.76
C GLU A 25 -15.53 -6.15 -17.96
N SER A 26 -15.11 -4.89 -18.12
CA SER A 26 -13.74 -4.50 -18.45
C SER A 26 -12.70 -4.99 -17.43
N HIS A 27 -13.05 -5.03 -16.13
CA HIS A 27 -12.18 -5.51 -15.04
C HIS A 27 -11.80 -7.00 -15.14
N LYS A 28 -12.44 -7.79 -16.02
CA LYS A 28 -12.21 -9.23 -16.18
C LYS A 28 -11.10 -9.59 -17.19
N ARG A 29 -10.50 -8.60 -17.88
CA ARG A 29 -9.49 -8.82 -18.95
C ARG A 29 -8.08 -8.40 -18.50
N SER A 30 -7.05 -9.08 -19.00
CA SER A 30 -5.64 -8.70 -18.81
C SER A 30 -5.27 -7.47 -19.65
N LEU A 31 -4.39 -6.63 -19.12
CA LEU A 31 -3.91 -5.41 -19.78
C LEU A 31 -2.69 -5.72 -20.66
N PRO A 32 -2.57 -5.18 -21.91
CA PRO A 32 -1.37 -5.33 -22.73
C PRO A 32 -0.07 -4.84 -22.04
N THR A 33 1.08 -5.39 -22.47
CA THR A 33 2.41 -5.04 -21.96
C THR A 33 2.97 -3.78 -22.64
N LEU A 34 3.79 -3.03 -21.91
CA LEU A 34 4.40 -1.74 -22.31
C LEU A 34 5.62 -1.89 -23.26
N ASP A 35 5.85 -3.07 -23.83
CA ASP A 35 7.07 -3.45 -24.57
C ASP A 35 7.47 -2.55 -25.76
N SER A 36 6.61 -1.60 -26.18
CA SER A 36 6.83 -0.70 -27.32
C SER A 36 7.11 0.77 -26.97
N CYS A 37 7.24 1.13 -25.69
CA CYS A 37 7.33 2.54 -25.27
C CYS A 37 8.77 2.99 -25.06
N ASP A 38 9.28 3.88 -25.91
CA ASP A 38 10.60 4.47 -25.74
C ASP A 38 10.55 5.65 -24.73
N LEU A 39 11.06 5.42 -23.51
CA LEU A 39 11.15 6.43 -22.46
C LEU A 39 12.52 7.16 -22.41
N ALA A 40 13.35 7.13 -23.45
CA ALA A 40 14.69 7.74 -23.44
C ALA A 40 14.68 9.23 -22.97
N GLY A 41 15.23 9.52 -21.78
CA GLY A 41 15.25 10.84 -21.13
C GLY A 41 15.48 10.76 -19.60
N GLN A 42 15.92 11.86 -18.96
CA GLN A 42 16.10 12.00 -17.51
C GLN A 42 14.74 12.12 -16.79
N VAL A 43 14.45 11.14 -15.95
CA VAL A 43 13.22 11.06 -15.15
C VAL A 43 13.53 11.45 -13.70
N VAL A 44 12.93 12.52 -13.17
CA VAL A 44 12.96 12.88 -11.73
C VAL A 44 11.56 12.78 -11.12
N VAL A 45 11.30 11.69 -10.40
CA VAL A 45 10.00 11.43 -9.74
C VAL A 45 9.97 12.02 -8.34
N ILE A 46 8.97 12.84 -8.01
CA ILE A 46 8.82 13.37 -6.65
C ILE A 46 7.47 13.03 -5.98
N THR A 47 7.62 12.21 -4.92
CA THR A 47 6.85 12.00 -3.66
C THR A 47 5.52 11.21 -3.58
N GLY A 48 5.44 10.30 -2.58
CA GLY A 48 4.32 10.28 -1.61
C GLY A 48 3.81 8.93 -1.11
N ALA A 49 3.79 7.88 -1.95
CA ALA A 49 3.34 6.50 -1.64
C ALA A 49 3.04 5.75 -2.96
N ASN A 50 4.05 5.50 -3.80
CA ASN A 50 3.81 4.64 -4.99
C ASN A 50 5.12 3.98 -5.45
N ALA A 51 5.74 3.20 -4.57
CA ALA A 51 6.92 2.39 -4.90
C ALA A 51 6.58 1.40 -6.04
N GLU A 52 5.34 0.95 -6.09
CA GLU A 52 4.78 0.02 -7.08
C GLU A 52 4.74 0.64 -8.48
N ALA A 53 4.34 1.91 -8.61
CA ALA A 53 4.38 2.60 -9.91
C ALA A 53 5.81 2.75 -10.44
N ILE A 54 6.78 2.98 -9.54
CA ILE A 54 8.21 3.03 -9.90
C ILE A 54 8.71 1.65 -10.31
N HIS A 55 8.34 0.59 -9.58
CA HIS A 55 8.69 -0.78 -9.92
C HIS A 55 8.11 -1.22 -11.27
N VAL A 56 6.84 -0.87 -11.55
CA VAL A 56 6.23 -1.10 -12.87
C VAL A 56 6.98 -0.34 -13.95
N LEU A 57 7.29 0.94 -13.72
CA LEU A 57 8.08 1.74 -14.67
C LEU A 57 9.42 1.06 -14.99
N LEU A 58 10.19 0.64 -13.99
CA LEU A 58 11.49 -0.02 -14.19
C LEU A 58 11.36 -1.37 -14.90
N HIS A 59 10.46 -2.23 -14.42
CA HIS A 59 10.24 -3.58 -14.96
C HIS A 59 9.77 -3.53 -16.42
N ASP A 60 8.71 -2.77 -16.69
CA ASP A 60 8.07 -2.77 -18.01
C ASP A 60 8.90 -2.01 -19.06
N THR A 61 9.81 -1.12 -18.63
CA THR A 61 10.72 -0.39 -19.54
C THR A 61 12.08 -1.06 -19.69
N LYS A 62 12.30 -2.19 -19.01
CA LYS A 62 13.55 -2.98 -19.03
C LYS A 62 14.78 -2.15 -18.66
N ARG A 63 14.62 -1.20 -17.74
CA ARG A 63 15.70 -0.31 -17.27
C ARG A 63 16.36 -0.86 -16.01
N GLU A 64 17.65 -0.62 -15.90
CA GLU A 64 18.41 -0.91 -14.68
C GLU A 64 18.03 0.06 -13.55
N GLU A 65 18.12 -0.45 -12.33
CA GLU A 65 17.96 0.33 -11.10
C GLU A 65 19.06 1.42 -11.05
N GLY A 66 18.65 2.70 -11.11
CA GLY A 66 19.56 3.85 -11.25
C GLY A 66 19.42 4.63 -12.57
N ALA A 67 18.69 4.11 -13.55
CA ALA A 67 18.36 4.84 -14.79
C ALA A 67 17.26 5.92 -14.61
N ILE A 68 16.63 5.96 -13.42
CA ILE A 68 15.59 6.92 -13.03
C ILE A 68 16.05 7.58 -11.74
N GLU A 69 16.11 8.92 -11.73
CA GLU A 69 16.32 9.67 -10.49
C GLU A 69 14.95 9.84 -9.80
N TYR A 70 14.87 9.61 -8.50
CA TYR A 70 13.66 9.90 -7.74
C TYR A 70 14.05 10.68 -6.49
N ARG A 71 13.25 11.68 -6.15
CA ARG A 71 13.45 12.50 -4.95
C ARG A 71 12.22 12.41 -4.08
N HIS A 72 12.41 12.11 -2.80
CA HIS A 72 11.31 12.23 -1.85
C HIS A 72 11.24 13.69 -1.38
N VAL A 73 10.13 14.36 -1.64
CA VAL A 73 9.85 15.70 -1.10
C VAL A 73 8.55 15.62 -0.32
N HIS A 74 8.54 16.12 0.90
CA HIS A 74 7.33 16.12 1.70
C HIS A 74 6.19 16.90 0.99
N LEU A 75 5.01 16.27 0.93
CA LEU A 75 3.77 16.88 0.45
C LEU A 75 2.61 16.20 1.18
N ASP A 76 1.90 16.98 1.97
CA ASP A 76 0.66 16.57 2.63
C ASP A 76 -0.52 17.30 1.96
N LEU A 77 -1.39 16.55 1.29
CA LEU A 77 -2.57 17.10 0.63
C LEU A 77 -3.68 17.49 1.63
N ALA A 78 -3.58 17.08 2.90
CA ALA A 78 -4.46 17.54 3.96
C ALA A 78 -4.05 18.90 4.54
N SER A 79 -3.01 19.56 3.99
CA SER A 79 -2.52 20.87 4.42
C SER A 79 -2.29 21.80 3.23
N PHE A 80 -3.03 22.90 3.12
CA PHE A 80 -2.76 23.91 2.10
C PHE A 80 -1.40 24.58 2.28
N ALA A 81 -0.88 24.65 3.51
CA ALA A 81 0.46 25.15 3.77
C ALA A 81 1.52 24.23 3.14
N SER A 82 1.38 22.91 3.33
CA SER A 82 2.23 21.90 2.71
C SER A 82 2.15 21.94 1.18
N VAL A 83 0.93 22.04 0.62
CA VAL A 83 0.70 22.17 -0.84
C VAL A 83 1.41 23.39 -1.43
N ARG A 84 1.30 24.56 -0.79
CA ARG A 84 1.99 25.78 -1.24
C ARG A 84 3.50 25.67 -1.14
N ALA A 85 4.00 25.18 -0.01
CA ALA A 85 5.44 25.02 0.21
C ALA A 85 6.06 24.07 -0.82
N PHE A 86 5.38 22.97 -1.12
CA PHE A 86 5.79 22.03 -2.16
C PHE A 86 5.84 22.70 -3.54
N ALA A 87 4.78 23.39 -3.95
CA ALA A 87 4.73 24.04 -5.25
C ALA A 87 5.79 25.15 -5.39
N ALA A 88 5.99 25.97 -4.36
CA ALA A 88 7.02 27.00 -4.33
C ALA A 88 8.41 26.38 -4.49
N LYS A 89 8.74 25.37 -3.70
CA LYS A 89 10.02 24.65 -3.77
C LYS A 89 10.25 24.01 -5.14
N PHE A 90 9.19 23.44 -5.74
CA PHE A 90 9.29 22.87 -7.09
C PHE A 90 9.55 23.96 -8.14
N LEU A 91 8.83 25.07 -8.10
CA LEU A 91 9.03 26.18 -9.03
C LEU A 91 10.43 26.80 -8.90
N GLU A 92 10.91 27.00 -7.66
CA GLU A 92 12.26 27.49 -7.34
C GLU A 92 13.36 26.55 -7.84
N SER A 93 13.12 25.24 -7.86
CA SER A 93 14.10 24.26 -8.35
C SER A 93 14.45 24.44 -9.83
N GLY A 94 13.59 25.13 -10.60
CA GLY A 94 13.76 25.32 -12.04
C GLY A 94 13.57 24.05 -12.87
N LEU A 95 13.24 22.91 -12.25
CA LEU A 95 13.07 21.64 -12.95
C LEU A 95 11.94 21.71 -14.00
N PRO A 96 12.11 21.04 -15.15
CA PRO A 96 11.04 20.91 -16.14
C PRO A 96 9.89 20.06 -15.57
N LEU A 97 8.64 20.37 -15.96
CA LEU A 97 7.47 19.60 -15.57
C LEU A 97 6.67 19.18 -16.80
N ASN A 98 7.00 18.01 -17.34
CA ASN A 98 6.36 17.48 -18.55
C ASN A 98 5.03 16.82 -18.22
N THR A 99 4.94 16.15 -17.08
CA THR A 99 3.69 15.52 -16.66
C THR A 99 3.48 15.61 -15.15
N PHE A 100 2.32 16.14 -14.76
CA PHE A 100 1.82 16.15 -13.39
C PHE A 100 0.73 15.08 -13.24
N ILE A 101 0.90 14.16 -12.28
CA ILE A 101 -0.07 13.10 -11.99
C ILE A 101 -0.53 13.21 -10.54
N SER A 102 -1.79 13.57 -10.37
CA SER A 102 -2.45 13.61 -9.07
C SER A 102 -3.06 12.24 -8.72
N ASN A 103 -2.21 11.34 -8.21
CA ASN A 103 -2.62 9.97 -7.83
C ASN A 103 -3.15 9.81 -6.41
N ALA A 104 -2.67 10.63 -5.47
CA ALA A 104 -2.94 10.41 -4.05
C ALA A 104 -4.45 10.52 -3.74
N ALA A 105 -4.92 9.61 -2.89
CA ALA A 105 -6.31 9.57 -2.47
C ALA A 105 -6.45 8.92 -1.09
N VAL A 106 -7.50 9.29 -0.37
CA VAL A 106 -7.95 8.66 0.88
C VAL A 106 -9.40 8.21 0.72
N ALA A 107 -9.76 7.09 1.32
CA ALA A 107 -11.12 6.55 1.33
C ALA A 107 -11.35 5.77 2.62
N GLY A 108 -12.60 5.65 3.07
CA GLY A 108 -12.95 4.82 4.23
C GLY A 108 -12.53 5.40 5.59
N VAL A 109 -11.95 6.60 5.62
CA VAL A 109 -11.41 7.24 6.84
C VAL A 109 -12.47 7.93 7.71
N GLY A 110 -13.73 7.94 7.27
CA GLY A 110 -14.83 8.64 7.95
C GLY A 110 -14.77 10.17 7.81
N LYS A 111 -15.69 10.86 8.49
CA LYS A 111 -15.76 12.33 8.52
C LYS A 111 -14.71 12.87 9.48
N VAL A 112 -13.52 13.17 8.97
CA VAL A 112 -12.43 13.78 9.73
C VAL A 112 -12.06 15.11 9.10
N LEU A 113 -11.83 16.12 9.95
CA LEU A 113 -11.41 17.43 9.51
C LEU A 113 -9.88 17.49 9.45
N THR A 114 -9.36 18.11 8.40
CA THR A 114 -7.96 18.48 8.26
C THR A 114 -7.61 19.67 9.14
N GLU A 115 -6.32 20.04 9.18
CA GLU A 115 -5.89 21.29 9.84
C GLU A 115 -6.50 22.55 9.21
N ASP A 116 -6.88 22.48 7.93
CA ASP A 116 -7.59 23.54 7.22
C ASP A 116 -9.11 23.55 7.52
N GLY A 117 -9.59 22.61 8.35
CA GLY A 117 -10.99 22.52 8.75
C GLY A 117 -11.92 21.94 7.69
N LEU A 118 -11.37 21.25 6.68
CA LEU A 118 -12.14 20.63 5.60
C LEU A 118 -12.24 19.12 5.79
N ASP A 119 -13.28 18.51 5.21
CA ASP A 119 -13.37 17.05 5.12
C ASP A 119 -12.12 16.49 4.42
N ILE A 120 -11.42 15.58 5.10
CA ILE A 120 -10.15 15.02 4.62
C ILE A 120 -10.27 14.34 3.26
N GLN A 121 -11.38 13.64 2.97
CA GLN A 121 -11.57 12.99 1.68
C GLN A 121 -11.77 14.04 0.58
N VAL A 122 -12.57 15.07 0.84
CA VAL A 122 -12.82 16.14 -0.14
C VAL A 122 -11.54 16.95 -0.38
N GLN A 123 -10.80 17.29 0.66
CA GLN A 123 -9.57 18.07 0.51
C GLN A 123 -8.48 17.27 -0.21
N VAL A 124 -8.18 16.05 0.25
CA VAL A 124 -7.08 15.24 -0.31
C VAL A 124 -7.39 14.73 -1.72
N ASN A 125 -8.63 14.32 -2.00
CA ASN A 125 -8.97 13.71 -3.29
C ASN A 125 -9.33 14.73 -4.37
N TYR A 126 -9.74 15.95 -4.00
CA TYR A 126 -10.27 16.94 -4.94
C TYR A 126 -9.64 18.32 -4.80
N ILE A 127 -9.80 19.00 -3.65
CA ILE A 127 -9.46 20.43 -3.54
C ILE A 127 -7.95 20.64 -3.67
N SER A 128 -7.15 19.93 -2.88
CA SER A 128 -5.68 20.05 -2.90
C SER A 128 -5.06 19.61 -4.24
N PRO A 129 -5.51 18.51 -4.88
CA PRO A 129 -5.15 18.19 -6.26
C PRO A 129 -5.39 19.31 -7.28
N THR A 130 -6.60 19.89 -7.27
CA THR A 130 -6.99 20.97 -8.18
C THR A 130 -6.14 22.22 -7.92
N TYR A 131 -5.99 22.57 -6.64
CA TYR A 131 -5.18 23.69 -6.20
C TYR A 131 -3.70 23.52 -6.60
N LEU A 132 -3.11 22.35 -6.35
CA LEU A 132 -1.72 22.09 -6.72
C LEU A 132 -1.51 22.16 -8.24
N ALA A 133 -2.45 21.65 -9.05
CA ALA A 133 -2.39 21.76 -10.51
C ALA A 133 -2.29 23.23 -10.95
N MET A 134 -3.09 24.10 -10.31
CA MET A 134 -3.08 25.55 -10.55
C MET A 134 -1.75 26.18 -10.11
N LEU A 135 -1.20 25.78 -8.96
CA LEU A 135 0.10 26.26 -8.48
C LEU A 135 1.27 25.86 -9.40
N LEU A 136 1.23 24.65 -9.96
CA LEU A 136 2.26 24.11 -10.86
C LEU A 136 2.09 24.53 -12.32
N TYR A 137 0.98 25.19 -12.67
CA TYR A 137 0.70 25.67 -14.03
C TYR A 137 1.85 26.48 -14.65
N PRO A 138 2.57 27.38 -13.95
CA PRO A 138 3.72 28.06 -14.53
C PRO A 138 4.80 27.12 -15.05
N ALA A 139 5.08 26.01 -14.35
CA ALA A 139 6.05 25.01 -14.80
C ALA A 139 5.54 24.21 -16.01
N LEU A 140 4.26 23.80 -16.00
CA LEU A 140 3.63 23.12 -17.13
C LEU A 140 3.62 23.99 -18.39
N ARG A 141 3.28 25.28 -18.24
CA ARG A 141 3.25 26.25 -19.34
C ARG A 141 4.64 26.46 -19.95
N ARG A 142 5.72 26.46 -19.14
CA ARG A 142 7.08 26.56 -19.67
C ARG A 142 7.40 25.43 -20.65
N ILE A 143 6.99 24.19 -20.34
CA ILE A 143 7.17 23.05 -21.24
C ILE A 143 6.31 23.17 -22.49
N GLY A 144 5.03 23.51 -22.33
CA GLY A 144 4.13 23.67 -23.47
C GLY A 144 4.53 24.81 -24.43
N SER A 145 5.27 25.82 -23.95
CA SER A 145 5.76 26.94 -24.77
C SER A 145 6.97 26.60 -25.65
N ILE A 146 7.54 25.38 -25.54
CA ILE A 146 8.67 24.95 -26.36
C ILE A 146 8.19 24.69 -27.80
N GLU A 147 8.69 25.46 -28.75
CA GLU A 147 8.34 25.32 -30.17
C GLU A 147 8.76 23.95 -30.72
N GLY A 148 7.82 23.23 -31.34
CA GLY A 148 8.04 21.86 -31.84
C GLY A 148 8.18 20.80 -30.75
N GLY A 149 8.05 21.16 -29.46
CA GLY A 149 8.09 20.25 -28.33
C GLY A 149 6.75 19.55 -28.04
N PRO A 150 6.75 18.43 -27.30
CA PRO A 150 5.53 17.76 -26.85
C PRO A 150 4.76 18.62 -25.83
N PRO A 151 3.43 18.48 -25.73
CA PRO A 151 2.66 19.20 -24.71
C PRO A 151 3.03 18.76 -23.29
N ALA A 152 2.85 19.67 -22.34
CA ALA A 152 2.80 19.29 -20.93
C ALA A 152 1.47 18.58 -20.64
N ARG A 153 1.47 17.64 -19.69
CA ARG A 153 0.29 16.83 -19.34
C ARG A 153 -0.09 16.97 -17.88
N VAL A 154 -1.38 17.04 -17.61
CA VAL A 154 -1.97 17.03 -16.27
C VAL A 154 -2.96 15.88 -16.19
N ILE A 155 -2.70 14.94 -15.28
CA ILE A 155 -3.49 13.71 -15.14
C ILE A 155 -4.11 13.65 -13.75
N GLY A 156 -5.44 13.75 -13.69
CA GLY A 156 -6.21 13.51 -12.48
C GLY A 156 -6.55 12.03 -12.31
N VAL A 157 -6.07 11.38 -11.25
CA VAL A 157 -6.46 9.98 -11.00
C VAL A 157 -7.79 9.93 -10.25
N THR A 158 -8.81 9.46 -10.97
CA THR A 158 -10.19 9.36 -10.51
C THR A 158 -10.61 7.89 -10.30
N SER A 159 -11.90 7.58 -10.38
CA SER A 159 -12.47 6.25 -10.27
C SER A 159 -13.71 6.13 -11.16
N GLU A 160 -13.94 4.95 -11.72
CA GLU A 160 -15.20 4.57 -12.36
C GLU A 160 -16.39 4.67 -11.39
N GLY A 161 -16.12 4.64 -10.08
CA GLY A 161 -17.08 4.97 -9.01
C GLY A 161 -17.85 6.27 -9.22
N ALA A 162 -17.24 7.26 -9.89
CA ALA A 162 -17.88 8.53 -10.20
C ALA A 162 -19.13 8.41 -11.10
N PHE A 163 -19.30 7.30 -11.83
CA PHE A 163 -20.51 7.02 -12.60
C PHE A 163 -21.67 6.48 -11.76
N PHE A 164 -21.42 6.07 -10.52
CA PHE A 164 -22.40 5.39 -9.67
C PHE A 164 -22.91 6.25 -8.51
N THR A 165 -22.62 7.55 -8.51
CA THR A 165 -23.16 8.48 -7.51
C THR A 165 -24.29 9.33 -8.09
N ASP A 166 -25.35 9.51 -7.30
CA ASP A 166 -26.52 10.32 -7.65
C ASP A 166 -26.26 11.84 -7.47
N PHE A 167 -25.17 12.21 -6.77
CA PHE A 167 -24.68 13.58 -6.53
C PHE A 167 -25.77 14.68 -6.39
N PRO A 168 -26.73 14.55 -5.45
CA PRO A 168 -27.81 15.54 -5.28
C PRO A 168 -27.30 16.94 -4.92
N GLU A 169 -26.08 17.04 -4.38
CA GLU A 169 -25.41 18.31 -4.07
C GLU A 169 -25.18 19.20 -5.31
N SER A 170 -25.28 18.66 -6.54
CA SER A 170 -25.20 19.45 -7.77
C SER A 170 -26.31 20.50 -7.90
N ALA A 171 -27.44 20.29 -7.21
CA ALA A 171 -28.56 21.25 -7.19
C ALA A 171 -28.32 22.42 -6.21
N ASP A 172 -27.34 22.30 -5.31
CA ASP A 172 -27.01 23.37 -4.37
C ASP A 172 -26.30 24.54 -5.10
N PRO A 173 -26.56 25.81 -4.74
CA PRO A 173 -25.79 26.95 -5.23
C PRO A 173 -24.28 26.84 -4.93
N ARG A 174 -23.92 26.10 -3.88
CA ARG A 174 -22.56 25.82 -3.42
C ARG A 174 -22.34 24.30 -3.24
N PRO A 175 -22.17 23.56 -4.36
CA PRO A 175 -22.10 22.10 -4.33
C PRO A 175 -20.95 21.54 -3.49
N VAL A 176 -19.79 22.19 -3.50
CA VAL A 176 -18.59 21.71 -2.78
C VAL A 176 -18.77 21.89 -1.27
N LYS A 177 -19.33 23.03 -0.85
CA LYS A 177 -19.73 23.30 0.52
C LYS A 177 -20.75 22.26 1.00
N ALA A 178 -21.77 21.98 0.20
CA ALA A 178 -22.78 20.97 0.54
C ALA A 178 -22.13 19.60 0.80
N VAL A 179 -21.15 19.20 -0.02
CA VAL A 179 -20.37 17.95 0.19
C VAL A 179 -19.49 18.04 1.45
N LEU A 180 -18.83 19.18 1.68
CA LEU A 180 -18.00 19.42 2.88
C LEU A 180 -18.81 19.38 4.18
N GLU A 181 -20.05 19.87 4.17
CA GLU A 181 -20.94 19.90 5.34
C GLU A 181 -21.75 18.62 5.52
N ARG A 182 -21.83 17.78 4.48
CA ARG A 182 -22.54 16.51 4.54
C ARG A 182 -22.01 15.64 5.68
N VAL A 183 -22.93 15.24 6.55
CA VAL A 183 -22.70 14.23 7.58
C VAL A 183 -22.92 12.86 6.96
N TYR A 184 -21.97 11.94 7.14
CA TYR A 184 -22.07 10.56 6.67
C TYR A 184 -21.37 9.61 7.66
N TYR A 185 -21.90 8.40 7.79
CA TYR A 185 -21.38 7.32 8.64
C TYR A 185 -21.24 6.04 7.82
N PRO A 186 -20.42 5.05 8.23
CA PRO A 186 -20.46 3.73 7.59
C PRO A 186 -21.90 3.18 7.60
N PRO A 187 -22.42 2.61 6.50
CA PRO A 187 -21.74 2.24 5.26
C PRO A 187 -21.77 3.29 4.13
N GLU A 188 -22.35 4.47 4.32
CA GLU A 188 -22.48 5.53 3.29
C GLU A 188 -21.14 6.14 2.83
N GLN A 189 -20.03 5.76 3.48
CA GLN A 189 -18.67 6.18 3.17
C GLN A 189 -18.25 5.92 1.71
N ASP A 190 -18.73 4.83 1.09
CA ASP A 190 -18.38 4.49 -0.29
C ASP A 190 -18.93 5.53 -1.29
N PHE A 191 -20.14 6.04 -1.06
CA PHE A 191 -20.75 7.10 -1.86
C PHE A 191 -20.09 8.46 -1.63
N SER A 192 -19.66 8.75 -0.40
CA SER A 192 -18.87 9.95 -0.10
C SER A 192 -17.56 9.98 -0.89
N TYR A 193 -16.83 8.86 -0.95
CA TYR A 193 -15.64 8.74 -1.80
C TYR A 193 -15.95 8.95 -3.28
N PHE A 194 -17.02 8.36 -3.81
CA PHE A 194 -17.43 8.56 -5.21
C PHE A 194 -17.76 10.02 -5.54
N ASN A 195 -18.39 10.76 -4.62
CA ASN A 195 -18.59 12.20 -4.76
C ASN A 195 -17.26 12.95 -4.89
N THR A 196 -16.24 12.60 -4.10
CA THR A 196 -14.92 13.24 -4.24
C THR A 196 -14.26 12.94 -5.59
N LYS A 197 -14.51 11.77 -6.18
CA LYS A 197 -13.98 11.38 -7.50
C LYS A 197 -14.76 12.01 -8.65
N LEU A 198 -16.06 12.24 -8.49
CA LEU A 198 -16.84 13.05 -9.43
C LEU A 198 -16.39 14.52 -9.39
N LEU A 199 -16.22 15.11 -8.20
CA LEU A 199 -15.68 16.46 -8.04
C LEU A 199 -14.28 16.57 -8.66
N ASN A 200 -13.41 15.57 -8.47
CA ASN A 200 -12.11 15.48 -9.13
C ASN A 200 -12.22 15.62 -10.66
N ILE A 201 -13.11 14.86 -11.30
CA ILE A 201 -13.34 14.94 -12.75
C ILE A 201 -13.79 16.36 -13.13
N ILE A 202 -14.77 16.93 -12.43
CA ILE A 202 -15.28 18.28 -12.69
C ILE A 202 -14.17 19.33 -12.54
N GLY A 203 -13.35 19.25 -11.49
CA GLY A 203 -12.23 20.18 -11.28
C GLY A 203 -11.22 20.16 -12.41
N PHE A 204 -10.83 18.97 -12.90
CA PHE A 204 -9.90 18.86 -14.01
C PHE A 204 -10.51 19.34 -15.34
N ILE A 205 -11.81 19.16 -15.57
CA ILE A 205 -12.54 19.77 -16.70
C ILE A 205 -12.48 21.29 -16.61
N GLU A 206 -12.75 21.85 -15.44
CA GLU A 206 -12.75 23.30 -15.22
C GLU A 206 -11.35 23.91 -15.31
N ILE A 207 -10.30 23.19 -14.88
CA ILE A 207 -8.89 23.54 -15.15
C ILE A 207 -8.65 23.59 -16.66
N ALA A 208 -9.04 22.54 -17.39
CA ALA A 208 -8.79 22.44 -18.82
C ALA A 208 -9.49 23.58 -19.59
N ARG A 209 -10.75 23.89 -19.27
CA ARG A 209 -11.50 25.02 -19.86
C ARG A 209 -10.79 26.36 -19.68
N ARG A 210 -10.03 26.52 -18.60
CA ARG A 210 -9.35 27.75 -18.19
C ARG A 210 -7.93 27.88 -18.73
N ILE A 211 -7.30 26.79 -19.14
CA ILE A 211 -5.98 26.80 -19.76
C ILE A 211 -6.11 27.35 -21.19
N PRO A 212 -5.37 28.40 -21.58
CA PRO A 212 -5.35 28.85 -22.97
C PRO A 212 -4.83 27.74 -23.90
N LEU A 213 -5.48 27.54 -25.05
CA LEU A 213 -5.04 26.55 -26.05
C LEU A 213 -3.58 26.74 -26.47
N SER A 214 -3.12 28.00 -26.53
CA SER A 214 -1.73 28.37 -26.83
C SER A 214 -0.71 27.91 -25.79
N ALA A 215 -1.13 27.56 -24.58
CA ALA A 215 -0.23 27.08 -23.53
C ALA A 215 0.25 25.64 -23.78
N ASN A 216 -0.37 24.91 -24.71
CA ASN A 216 -0.02 23.53 -25.07
C ASN A 216 0.10 22.61 -23.84
N VAL A 217 -0.86 22.75 -22.91
CA VAL A 217 -1.00 21.89 -21.73
C VAL A 217 -2.27 21.06 -21.91
N LYS A 218 -2.15 19.72 -21.86
CA LYS A 218 -3.25 18.78 -22.03
C LYS A 218 -3.67 18.18 -20.70
N VAL A 219 -4.97 18.09 -20.48
CA VAL A 219 -5.54 17.55 -19.25
C VAL A 219 -6.30 16.27 -19.58
N ALA A 220 -6.09 15.21 -18.78
CA ALA A 220 -6.87 13.98 -18.83
C ALA A 220 -7.23 13.53 -17.42
N VAL A 221 -8.21 12.63 -17.32
CA VAL A 221 -8.48 11.87 -16.11
C VAL A 221 -8.32 10.39 -16.36
N ALA A 222 -7.87 9.65 -15.35
CA ALA A 222 -7.62 8.22 -15.46
C ALA A 222 -8.17 7.47 -14.24
N GLY A 223 -8.90 6.39 -14.49
CA GLY A 223 -9.35 5.43 -13.49
C GLY A 223 -8.44 4.20 -13.55
N PRO A 224 -7.82 3.78 -12.43
CA PRO A 224 -6.98 2.59 -12.42
C PRO A 224 -7.79 1.28 -12.52
N GLY A 225 -9.13 1.37 -12.50
CA GLY A 225 -10.04 0.24 -12.33
C GLY A 225 -10.17 -0.18 -10.86
N LEU A 226 -10.88 -1.29 -10.63
CA LEU A 226 -10.96 -1.92 -9.31
C LEU A 226 -9.62 -2.59 -8.99
N VAL A 227 -8.78 -1.96 -8.16
CA VAL A 227 -7.42 -2.41 -7.84
C VAL A 227 -7.28 -2.73 -6.35
N GLU A 228 -6.55 -3.80 -6.02
CA GLU A 228 -6.15 -4.13 -4.65
C GLU A 228 -5.06 -3.13 -4.23
N THR A 229 -5.46 -2.04 -3.57
CA THR A 229 -4.56 -1.04 -2.99
C THR A 229 -4.78 -0.93 -1.49
N GLU A 230 -3.91 -0.22 -0.77
CA GLU A 230 -4.13 0.12 0.64
C GLU A 230 -5.29 1.12 0.86
N LEU A 231 -5.93 1.61 -0.20
CA LEU A 231 -7.06 2.53 -0.11
C LEU A 231 -8.22 1.88 0.66
N ALA A 232 -8.80 2.62 1.63
CA ALA A 232 -9.81 2.13 2.56
C ALA A 232 -9.40 0.95 3.47
N THR A 233 -8.10 0.68 3.62
CA THR A 233 -7.59 -0.33 4.55
C THR A 233 -7.15 0.24 5.90
N LYS A 234 -7.14 1.57 6.05
CA LYS A 234 -6.74 2.28 7.28
C LYS A 234 -7.72 3.43 7.56
N ASP A 235 -7.94 3.77 8.83
CA ASP A 235 -8.70 4.96 9.23
C ASP A 235 -7.83 6.23 9.20
N ALA A 236 -8.41 7.39 9.53
CA ALA A 236 -7.68 8.67 9.53
C ALA A 236 -6.51 8.73 10.53
N SER A 237 -6.45 7.81 11.50
CA SER A 237 -5.36 7.68 12.47
C SER A 237 -4.30 6.65 12.05
N GLY A 238 -4.47 6.04 10.88
CA GLY A 238 -3.59 5.00 10.36
C GLY A 238 -3.89 3.59 10.89
N LYS A 239 -4.93 3.41 11.70
CA LYS A 239 -5.31 2.08 12.22
C LYS A 239 -5.96 1.22 11.14
N PRO A 240 -5.65 -0.07 11.03
CA PRO A 240 -6.24 -0.94 10.02
C PRO A 240 -7.77 -1.05 10.15
N LEU A 241 -8.47 -0.86 9.03
CA LEU A 241 -9.89 -1.16 8.89
C LEU A 241 -10.11 -2.61 8.43
N PRO A 242 -11.24 -3.25 8.79
CA PRO A 242 -11.55 -4.60 8.31
C PRO A 242 -11.58 -4.64 6.79
N LYS A 243 -10.75 -5.49 6.16
CA LYS A 243 -10.72 -5.65 4.70
C LYS A 243 -12.12 -6.01 4.18
N ARG A 244 -12.79 -5.06 3.53
CA ARG A 244 -14.03 -5.32 2.79
C ARG A 244 -13.68 -6.10 1.53
N SER A 245 -14.24 -7.30 1.40
CA SER A 245 -14.15 -8.04 0.15
C SER A 245 -14.90 -7.24 -0.93
N THR A 246 -14.24 -6.92 -2.03
CA THR A 246 -14.87 -6.22 -3.18
C THR A 246 -15.70 -7.18 -4.03
N ARG A 247 -15.54 -8.49 -3.84
CA ARG A 247 -16.17 -9.56 -4.64
C ARG A 247 -17.70 -9.70 -4.42
N PRO A 248 -18.25 -9.59 -3.19
CA PRO A 248 -19.70 -9.53 -2.96
C PRO A 248 -20.32 -8.24 -3.49
N THR A 249 -19.60 -7.12 -3.43
CA THR A 249 -20.11 -5.78 -3.77
C THR A 249 -20.11 -5.52 -5.28
N TYR A 250 -19.04 -5.90 -5.99
CA TYR A 250 -18.83 -5.57 -7.41
C TYR A 250 -18.73 -6.79 -8.34
N GLY A 251 -18.92 -8.01 -7.81
CA GLY A 251 -19.00 -9.24 -8.60
C GLY A 251 -17.70 -9.70 -9.29
N THR A 252 -16.57 -9.02 -9.07
CA THR A 252 -15.27 -9.31 -9.70
C THR A 252 -14.13 -9.23 -8.68
N LYS A 253 -12.96 -9.82 -9.00
CA LYS A 253 -11.75 -9.69 -8.19
C LYS A 253 -11.05 -8.38 -8.59
N ALA A 254 -10.58 -7.64 -7.61
CA ALA A 254 -9.74 -6.48 -7.85
C ALA A 254 -8.40 -6.91 -8.51
N ARG A 255 -7.88 -6.06 -9.39
CA ARG A 255 -6.61 -6.23 -10.12
C ARG A 255 -5.41 -5.93 -9.21
N ALA A 256 -4.23 -6.38 -9.61
CA ALA A 256 -3.00 -6.06 -8.89
C ALA A 256 -2.67 -4.55 -9.02
N ALA A 257 -1.98 -3.98 -8.02
CA ALA A 257 -1.58 -2.57 -8.00
C ALA A 257 -0.78 -2.19 -9.26
N GLU A 258 0.05 -3.12 -9.71
CA GLU A 258 0.89 -3.01 -10.90
C GLU A 258 0.05 -2.88 -12.18
N GLU A 259 -1.02 -3.66 -12.31
CA GLU A 259 -1.95 -3.55 -13.44
C GLU A 259 -2.72 -2.22 -13.42
N GLY A 260 -3.09 -1.72 -12.24
CA GLY A 260 -3.70 -0.40 -12.08
C GLY A 260 -2.76 0.73 -12.51
N ALA A 261 -1.51 0.66 -12.07
CA ALA A 261 -0.47 1.64 -12.38
C ALA A 261 -0.20 1.74 -13.89
N ARG A 262 -0.29 0.63 -14.64
CA ARG A 262 -0.14 0.63 -16.11
C ARG A 262 -1.11 1.58 -16.80
N THR A 263 -2.36 1.69 -16.35
CA THR A 263 -3.31 2.65 -16.97
C THR A 263 -2.86 4.09 -16.75
N ILE A 264 -2.40 4.42 -15.54
CA ILE A 264 -1.96 5.78 -15.20
C ILE A 264 -0.67 6.14 -15.95
N ILE A 265 0.30 5.21 -16.02
CA ILE A 265 1.59 5.41 -16.68
C ILE A 265 1.46 5.42 -18.22
N LEU A 266 0.60 4.58 -18.79
CA LEU A 266 0.40 4.55 -20.24
C LEU A 266 -0.26 5.84 -20.74
N VAL A 267 -1.26 6.35 -20.01
CA VAL A 267 -1.90 7.64 -20.31
C VAL A 267 -0.88 8.78 -20.35
N THR A 268 0.11 8.75 -19.47
CA THR A 268 1.13 9.81 -19.38
C THR A 268 2.20 9.66 -20.46
N ALA A 269 2.53 8.43 -20.85
CA ALA A 269 3.67 8.11 -21.69
C ALA A 269 3.37 7.97 -23.19
N THR A 270 2.19 7.46 -23.61
CA THR A 270 2.09 6.85 -24.96
C THR A 270 1.03 7.42 -25.88
N TYR A 271 -0.03 8.05 -25.36
CA TYR A 271 -1.13 8.45 -26.22
C TYR A 271 -0.75 9.61 -27.17
N PRO A 272 -0.92 9.43 -28.50
CA PRO A 272 -0.67 10.50 -29.47
C PRO A 272 -1.66 11.63 -29.25
N VAL A 273 -1.11 12.80 -28.93
CA VAL A 273 -1.88 13.99 -28.55
C VAL A 273 -2.82 14.38 -29.69
N GLU A 274 -2.36 14.19 -30.92
CA GLU A 274 -3.06 14.51 -32.16
C GLU A 274 -4.27 13.59 -32.40
N ARG A 275 -4.35 12.42 -31.75
CA ARG A 275 -5.53 11.54 -31.85
C ARG A 275 -6.51 11.76 -30.71
N VAL A 276 -6.00 12.00 -29.51
CA VAL A 276 -6.85 12.14 -28.31
C VAL A 276 -7.41 13.56 -28.17
N TRP A 277 -6.62 14.57 -28.51
CA TRP A 277 -6.99 16.00 -28.50
C TRP A 277 -6.98 16.60 -29.92
N ALA A 278 -7.37 15.79 -30.91
CA ALA A 278 -7.28 16.07 -32.35
C ALA A 278 -7.99 17.37 -32.79
N THR A 279 -9.02 17.76 -32.07
CA THR A 279 -9.93 18.86 -32.37
C THR A 279 -9.40 20.23 -31.96
N GLY A 280 -8.21 20.30 -31.36
CA GLY A 280 -7.65 21.56 -30.87
C GLY A 280 -8.46 22.19 -29.74
N ASP A 281 -9.24 21.37 -29.03
CA ASP A 281 -9.99 21.78 -27.84
C ASP A 281 -9.26 21.37 -26.55
N ASN A 282 -9.84 21.77 -25.42
CA ASN A 282 -9.43 21.39 -24.07
C ASN A 282 -10.36 20.33 -23.48
N ASN A 283 -10.92 19.45 -24.31
CA ASN A 283 -11.70 18.34 -23.79
C ASN A 283 -10.83 17.44 -22.90
N VAL A 284 -11.44 16.93 -21.83
CA VAL A 284 -10.77 16.08 -20.87
C VAL A 284 -11.16 14.62 -21.13
N PRO A 285 -10.31 13.84 -21.81
CA PRO A 285 -10.55 12.42 -22.00
C PRO A 285 -10.49 11.68 -20.65
N PHE A 286 -11.34 10.66 -20.51
CA PHE A 286 -11.29 9.72 -19.40
C PHE A 286 -10.74 8.39 -19.88
N PHE A 287 -9.61 7.96 -19.31
CA PHE A 287 -9.04 6.64 -19.52
C PHE A 287 -9.41 5.66 -18.41
N SER A 288 -9.81 4.44 -18.77
CA SER A 288 -9.97 3.32 -17.85
C SER A 288 -9.47 2.05 -18.50
N SER A 289 -8.79 1.19 -17.73
CA SER A 289 -8.29 -0.10 -18.23
C SER A 289 -7.51 0.04 -19.55
N MET A 290 -6.64 1.06 -19.63
CA MET A 290 -5.83 1.41 -20.79
C MET A 290 -6.61 1.73 -22.08
N LYS A 291 -7.84 2.23 -21.95
CA LYS A 291 -8.67 2.64 -23.08
C LYS A 291 -9.37 3.96 -22.80
N LEU A 292 -9.65 4.68 -23.88
CA LEU A 292 -10.46 5.88 -23.85
C LEU A 292 -11.93 5.50 -23.64
N LEU A 293 -12.54 6.08 -22.61
CA LEU A 293 -13.97 6.03 -22.39
C LEU A 293 -14.64 7.04 -23.30
N GLY A 294 -15.71 6.60 -23.98
CA GLY A 294 -16.47 7.45 -24.89
C GLY A 294 -17.26 8.55 -24.20
N GLU A 295 -17.47 8.48 -22.88
CA GLU A 295 -18.33 9.38 -22.13
C GLU A 295 -17.76 9.66 -20.73
N LEU A 296 -18.08 10.84 -20.20
CA LEU A 296 -17.86 11.26 -18.81
C LEU A 296 -19.14 11.05 -17.99
N PRO A 297 -19.09 11.05 -16.64
CA PRO A 297 -20.32 11.07 -15.83
C PRO A 297 -21.24 12.23 -16.26
N VAL A 298 -22.55 11.98 -16.37
CA VAL A 298 -23.53 12.97 -16.89
C VAL A 298 -23.40 14.30 -16.16
N THR A 299 -23.31 14.28 -14.83
CA THR A 299 -23.16 15.48 -14.00
C THR A 299 -21.87 16.24 -14.24
N ALA A 300 -20.80 15.57 -14.68
CA ALA A 300 -19.55 16.22 -15.04
C ALA A 300 -19.58 16.88 -16.42
N GLN A 301 -20.54 16.51 -17.27
CA GLN A 301 -20.76 17.13 -18.58
C GLN A 301 -21.62 18.40 -18.49
N ASP A 302 -22.34 18.59 -17.38
CA ASP A 302 -23.14 19.80 -17.12
C ASP A 302 -22.23 21.00 -16.83
N GLU A 303 -22.19 21.97 -17.75
CA GLU A 303 -21.33 23.13 -17.63
C GLU A 303 -21.70 24.05 -16.47
N ASP A 304 -22.98 24.15 -16.13
CA ASP A 304 -23.44 25.05 -15.07
C ASP A 304 -23.15 24.46 -13.70
N VAL A 305 -23.26 23.13 -13.55
CA VAL A 305 -22.72 22.43 -12.38
C VAL A 305 -21.21 22.64 -12.29
N GLY A 306 -20.49 22.49 -13.41
CA GLY A 306 -19.05 22.73 -13.47
C GLY A 306 -18.63 24.11 -12.97
N LYS A 307 -19.29 25.17 -13.45
CA LYS A 307 -19.06 26.55 -13.02
C LYS A 307 -19.30 26.74 -11.53
N ARG A 308 -20.43 26.25 -10.99
CA ARG A 308 -20.74 26.36 -9.55
C ARG A 308 -19.74 25.61 -8.69
N VAL A 309 -19.37 24.39 -9.10
CA VAL A 309 -18.33 23.61 -8.42
C VAL A 309 -17.00 24.36 -8.42
N TRP A 310 -16.60 24.94 -9.57
CA TRP A 310 -15.39 25.74 -9.65
C TRP A 310 -15.41 26.95 -8.72
N GLU A 311 -16.46 27.77 -8.83
CA GLU A 311 -16.64 28.99 -8.03
C GLU A 311 -16.61 28.70 -6.53
N ASP A 312 -17.29 27.64 -6.09
CA ASP A 312 -17.30 27.22 -4.69
C ASP A 312 -15.97 26.60 -4.24
N THR A 313 -15.19 26.02 -5.16
CA THR A 313 -13.83 25.50 -4.88
C THR A 313 -12.82 26.61 -4.67
N ILE A 314 -12.91 27.68 -5.46
CA ILE A 314 -12.02 28.85 -5.35
C ILE A 314 -12.50 29.86 -4.28
N TYR A 315 -13.66 29.60 -3.66
CA TYR A 315 -14.20 30.42 -2.58
C TYR A 315 -13.49 30.14 -1.25
N CYS A 316 -12.95 31.18 -0.61
CA CYS A 316 -12.26 31.06 0.67
C CYS A 316 -13.14 31.59 1.84
N PRO A 317 -13.61 30.71 2.75
CA PRO A 317 -14.49 31.12 3.85
C PRO A 317 -13.84 32.10 4.85
N ARG A 318 -12.51 32.17 4.90
CA ARG A 318 -11.77 32.98 5.88
C ARG A 318 -11.60 34.45 5.46
N CYS A 319 -11.58 34.74 4.16
CA CYS A 319 -11.44 36.09 3.61
C CYS A 319 -12.77 36.69 3.10
N GLY A 320 -13.82 35.88 2.92
CA GLY A 320 -15.12 36.35 2.43
C GLY A 320 -15.18 36.65 0.92
N ASP A 321 -14.05 36.47 0.21
CA ASP A 321 -13.87 36.74 -1.22
C ASP A 321 -13.36 35.49 -1.98
N THR A 322 -13.44 35.53 -3.31
CA THR A 322 -12.77 34.58 -4.24
C THR A 322 -11.25 34.73 -4.16
N CYS A 323 -10.67 34.26 -3.07
CA CYS A 323 -9.23 34.17 -2.92
C CYS A 323 -8.73 32.96 -3.75
N PHE A 324 -8.60 33.08 -5.07
CA PHE A 324 -7.60 32.46 -5.98
C PHE A 324 -8.06 32.49 -7.46
N LEU A 325 -7.23 33.10 -8.31
CA LEU A 325 -7.22 33.03 -9.79
C LEU A 325 -8.48 33.51 -10.54
N GLU A 326 -8.59 34.83 -10.77
CA GLU A 326 -9.20 35.30 -12.02
C GLU A 326 -8.18 35.18 -13.16
N LEU A 327 -8.53 34.43 -14.21
CA LEU A 327 -7.86 34.51 -15.51
C LEU A 327 -8.34 35.77 -16.24
N GLY A 328 -7.95 36.94 -15.71
CA GLY A 328 -8.37 38.25 -16.21
C GLY A 328 -7.31 38.90 -17.09
N SER A 329 -7.69 39.32 -18.30
CA SER A 329 -6.85 40.07 -19.23
C SER A 329 -6.63 41.52 -18.78
N THR A 330 -5.39 42.01 -18.76
CA THR A 330 -5.11 43.45 -18.78
C THR A 330 -4.00 43.78 -19.77
N LYS A 331 -4.20 44.85 -20.55
CA LYS A 331 -3.25 45.38 -21.53
C LYS A 331 -2.27 46.29 -20.81
N ASP A 332 -0.97 46.12 -21.02
CA ASP A 332 0.00 47.15 -20.62
C ASP A 332 0.93 47.60 -21.76
N LYS A 333 1.16 48.91 -21.78
CA LYS A 333 1.60 49.72 -22.93
C LYS A 333 3.12 49.88 -22.98
N ILE A 334 3.91 48.81 -22.90
CA ILE A 334 5.37 48.94 -23.02
C ILE A 334 5.90 47.70 -23.75
N SER A 335 6.46 47.89 -24.95
CA SER A 335 7.13 46.91 -25.84
C SER A 335 6.34 46.16 -26.93
N GLY A 336 5.01 46.32 -27.05
CA GLY A 336 4.26 45.73 -28.18
C GLY A 336 4.31 44.20 -28.29
N SER A 337 4.92 43.52 -27.30
CA SER A 337 5.05 42.07 -27.19
C SER A 337 4.40 41.66 -25.86
N THR A 338 3.30 40.93 -25.93
CA THR A 338 2.50 40.53 -24.76
C THR A 338 3.24 39.45 -23.97
N VAL A 339 3.83 39.80 -22.83
CA VAL A 339 4.43 38.85 -21.89
C VAL A 339 3.51 38.70 -20.67
N HIS A 340 2.96 37.50 -20.48
CA HIS A 340 1.98 37.16 -19.43
C HIS A 340 2.68 36.78 -18.11
N ILE A 341 2.73 37.67 -17.12
CA ILE A 341 3.21 37.39 -15.76
C ILE A 341 2.04 37.46 -14.77
N MET A 342 1.81 36.37 -14.03
CA MET A 342 0.74 36.23 -13.01
C MET A 342 1.15 36.93 -11.70
N SER A 343 0.22 37.61 -11.03
CA SER A 343 0.44 38.31 -9.75
C SER A 343 -0.39 37.68 -8.63
N TYR A 344 0.23 37.43 -7.47
CA TYR A 344 -0.37 36.91 -6.24
C TYR A 344 -0.79 38.05 -5.30
N LYS A 345 -2.03 38.00 -4.77
CA LYS A 345 -2.38 38.68 -3.50
C LYS A 345 -2.56 37.62 -2.42
N THR A 346 -1.69 37.62 -1.41
CA THR A 346 -1.78 36.76 -0.22
C THR A 346 -2.65 37.39 0.86
N CYS A 347 -3.61 36.65 1.42
CA CYS A 347 -4.37 37.01 2.64
C CYS A 347 -3.70 36.56 3.95
N TYR A 348 -2.44 36.13 3.92
CA TYR A 348 -1.65 35.88 5.12
C TYR A 348 -0.59 36.98 5.23
N SER A 349 -0.72 37.87 6.22
CA SER A 349 0.34 38.80 6.57
C SER A 349 1.51 38.01 7.15
N VAL A 350 2.56 37.83 6.35
CA VAL A 350 3.89 37.51 6.87
C VAL A 350 4.38 38.77 7.58
N SER A 351 4.41 38.74 8.90
CA SER A 351 5.12 39.74 9.69
C SER A 351 6.59 39.66 9.31
N ASN A 352 7.08 40.73 8.67
CA ASN A 352 8.48 41.00 8.42
C ASN A 352 9.28 40.86 9.72
N HIS A 353 10.16 39.85 9.77
CA HIS A 353 11.46 40.02 10.42
C HIS A 353 12.52 39.77 9.36
N ALA A 354 12.98 40.88 8.80
CA ALA A 354 14.27 40.96 8.16
C ALA A 354 15.32 40.91 9.27
N GLU A 355 16.11 39.84 9.32
CA GLU A 355 17.47 39.93 9.85
C GLU A 355 18.45 39.38 8.82
N SER A 356 19.38 40.27 8.50
CA SER A 356 20.53 40.13 7.63
C SER A 356 21.49 39.05 8.10
N GLY A 357 21.83 38.11 7.21
CA GLY A 357 23.00 37.24 7.32
C GLY A 357 23.61 37.01 5.95
N LEU A 358 24.72 37.70 5.67
CA LEU A 358 25.48 37.60 4.42
C LEU A 358 26.26 36.26 4.35
N MET A 359 26.27 35.70 3.14
CA MET A 359 27.05 34.61 2.52
C MET A 359 28.33 34.06 3.18
N VAL A 360 28.56 32.75 2.97
CA VAL A 360 29.78 32.26 2.28
C VAL A 360 29.43 31.13 1.31
N VAL A 361 29.62 31.41 0.01
CA VAL A 361 29.83 30.40 -1.05
C VAL A 361 31.34 30.14 -1.12
N ALA A 362 31.76 28.88 -1.06
CA ALA A 362 33.10 28.49 -1.49
C ALA A 362 33.06 27.14 -2.21
N VAL A 363 33.04 27.21 -3.54
CA VAL A 363 33.49 26.14 -4.43
C VAL A 363 35.02 26.20 -4.45
N LYS A 364 35.72 25.09 -4.22
CA LYS A 364 37.11 24.96 -4.67
C LYS A 364 37.44 23.56 -5.20
N ARG A 365 38.03 23.58 -6.38
CA ARG A 365 38.46 22.47 -7.24
C ARG A 365 39.85 21.96 -6.79
N VAL A 366 40.10 20.68 -7.01
CA VAL A 366 41.29 19.86 -6.68
C VAL A 366 42.62 20.41 -7.21
N LYS A 367 43.73 20.18 -6.48
CA LYS A 367 45.05 19.79 -7.02
C LYS A 367 45.93 19.08 -5.98
N SER A 368 46.84 18.27 -6.53
CA SER A 368 47.70 17.17 -6.02
C SER A 368 48.99 17.58 -5.29
N GLU A 369 49.72 16.54 -4.82
CA GLU A 369 51.14 16.42 -4.39
C GLU A 369 51.35 16.38 -2.85
N GLU A 370 51.65 15.19 -2.28
CA GLU A 370 52.98 14.64 -1.87
C GLU A 370 53.32 15.07 -0.42
N LEU A 371 53.64 14.27 0.61
CA LEU A 371 54.22 12.94 0.88
C LEU A 371 53.60 12.45 2.24
N ASP A 372 53.37 11.17 2.52
CA ASP A 372 54.43 10.25 2.94
C ASP A 372 54.17 8.80 2.53
N GLU A 373 55.23 8.24 1.99
CA GLU A 373 55.48 6.85 1.64
C GLU A 373 55.41 5.95 2.87
N GLN A 374 54.73 4.81 2.74
CA GLN A 374 55.21 3.45 3.05
C GLN A 374 54.03 2.50 3.28
N ALA A 375 53.52 1.92 2.18
CA ALA A 375 53.03 0.53 2.11
C ALA A 375 52.40 0.26 0.73
N GLU A 376 53.20 0.29 -0.33
CA GLU A 376 52.85 -0.44 -1.55
C GLU A 376 53.34 -1.88 -1.43
N SER A 377 52.41 -2.82 -1.26
CA SER A 377 52.41 -4.06 -2.05
C SER A 377 51.09 -4.82 -1.87
N GLN A 378 50.38 -5.00 -2.99
CA GLN A 378 49.29 -5.97 -3.21
C GLN A 378 47.94 -5.65 -2.55
N GLY A 379 47.21 -4.71 -3.16
CA GLY A 379 45.78 -4.50 -2.93
C GLY A 379 44.96 -5.28 -3.94
N ASP A 380 44.59 -6.51 -3.58
CA ASP A 380 43.43 -7.23 -4.11
C ASP A 380 42.19 -6.33 -3.97
N ASN A 381 41.55 -6.00 -5.09
CA ASN A 381 40.31 -5.22 -5.13
C ASN A 381 39.11 -6.13 -4.80
N SER A 382 39.19 -6.81 -3.65
CA SER A 382 38.04 -7.46 -3.03
C SER A 382 37.67 -6.67 -1.78
N LEU A 383 36.68 -5.78 -1.93
CA LEU A 383 35.81 -5.46 -0.80
C LEU A 383 35.12 -6.79 -0.44
N HIS A 384 35.75 -7.54 0.45
CA HIS A 384 35.23 -8.79 0.99
C HIS A 384 33.80 -8.55 1.47
N SER A 385 32.84 -9.08 0.73
CA SER A 385 31.52 -9.40 1.25
C SER A 385 31.75 -10.15 2.57
N PHE A 386 31.28 -9.58 3.68
CA PHE A 386 31.20 -10.31 4.96
C PHE A 386 30.22 -11.47 4.74
N ASP A 387 30.74 -12.61 4.29
CA ASP A 387 29.96 -13.82 4.14
C ASP A 387 29.83 -14.45 5.54
N ILE A 388 28.63 -14.33 6.15
CA ILE A 388 28.29 -14.87 7.47
C ILE A 388 28.53 -16.38 7.59
N LEU A 389 28.79 -17.07 6.49
CA LEU A 389 29.09 -18.51 6.45
C LEU A 389 30.59 -18.83 6.36
N ASN A 390 31.46 -17.84 6.24
CA ASN A 390 32.91 -18.02 6.33
C ASN A 390 33.44 -18.06 7.77
N MET A 391 32.58 -17.87 8.77
CA MET A 391 32.94 -18.02 10.18
C MET A 391 32.83 -19.49 10.65
N PRO A 392 33.64 -19.90 11.66
CA PRO A 392 33.47 -21.20 12.30
C PRO A 392 32.03 -21.40 12.80
N LEU A 393 31.48 -22.60 12.59
CA LEU A 393 30.09 -22.92 12.94
C LEU A 393 29.78 -22.69 14.42
N ASP A 394 30.76 -22.88 15.31
CA ASP A 394 30.57 -22.65 16.75
C ASP A 394 30.27 -21.18 17.06
N VAL A 395 31.01 -20.26 16.43
CA VAL A 395 30.77 -18.81 16.56
C VAL A 395 29.43 -18.42 15.94
N LEU A 396 29.10 -19.00 14.79
CA LEU A 396 27.81 -18.79 14.16
C LEU A 396 26.68 -19.24 15.10
N TYR A 397 26.80 -20.42 15.71
CA TYR A 397 25.77 -20.93 16.62
C TYR A 397 25.64 -20.10 17.90
N GLU A 398 26.73 -19.59 18.46
CA GLU A 398 26.65 -18.65 19.59
C GLU A 398 25.84 -17.40 19.23
N ILE A 399 26.07 -16.82 18.04
CA ILE A 399 25.29 -15.67 17.56
C ILE A 399 23.81 -16.07 17.36
N LEU A 400 23.55 -17.19 16.69
CA LEU A 400 22.19 -17.67 16.42
C LEU A 400 21.40 -17.95 17.71
N CYS A 401 22.06 -18.41 18.77
CA CYS A 401 21.44 -18.64 20.07
C CYS A 401 20.96 -17.35 20.74
N LEU A 402 21.52 -16.18 20.41
CA LEU A 402 21.13 -14.88 20.97
C LEU A 402 19.91 -14.25 20.28
N LEU A 403 19.48 -14.80 19.15
CA LEU A 403 18.39 -14.28 18.34
C LEU A 403 17.02 -14.77 18.82
N THR A 404 15.93 -14.14 18.36
CA THR A 404 14.57 -14.62 18.62
C THR A 404 14.13 -15.70 17.62
N SER A 405 13.01 -16.37 17.92
CA SER A 405 12.43 -17.36 17.01
C SER A 405 12.02 -16.75 15.66
N ALA A 406 11.58 -15.49 15.65
CA ALA A 406 11.21 -14.75 14.45
C ALA A 406 12.46 -14.41 13.61
N ASP A 407 13.53 -13.95 14.26
CA ASP A 407 14.80 -13.61 13.60
C ASP A 407 15.42 -14.81 12.89
N LEU A 408 15.48 -15.96 13.57
CA LEU A 408 15.97 -17.19 12.93
C LEU A 408 15.12 -17.60 11.72
N MET A 409 13.81 -17.37 11.79
CA MET A 409 12.91 -17.66 10.68
C MET A 409 13.13 -16.74 9.48
N HIS A 410 13.28 -15.43 9.73
CA HIS A 410 13.62 -14.45 8.69
C HIS A 410 15.00 -14.72 8.10
N LEU A 411 15.99 -15.01 8.93
CA LEU A 411 17.35 -15.35 8.53
C LEU A 411 17.37 -16.59 7.63
N ALA A 412 16.59 -17.63 7.96
CA ALA A 412 16.42 -18.83 7.13
C ALA A 412 15.73 -18.58 5.78
N ARG A 413 15.21 -17.38 5.52
CA ARG A 413 14.62 -16.98 4.23
C ARG A 413 15.53 -16.10 3.39
N THR A 414 16.60 -15.55 3.97
CA THR A 414 17.54 -14.66 3.26
C THR A 414 18.41 -15.41 2.23
N ARG A 415 18.96 -16.57 2.59
CA ARG A 415 19.82 -17.38 1.72
C ARG A 415 19.61 -18.89 1.90
N LYS A 416 19.86 -19.65 0.83
CA LYS A 416 19.66 -21.12 0.78
C LYS A 416 20.60 -21.90 1.70
N ASP A 417 21.81 -21.41 1.87
CA ASP A 417 22.86 -22.02 2.70
C ASP A 417 22.62 -21.79 4.19
N ILE A 418 22.27 -20.57 4.59
CA ILE A 418 21.77 -20.23 5.93
C ILE A 418 20.54 -21.08 6.26
N ARG A 419 19.59 -21.20 5.32
CA ARG A 419 18.43 -22.08 5.46
C ARG A 419 18.84 -23.53 5.69
N ALA A 420 19.82 -24.04 4.94
CA ALA A 420 20.30 -25.41 5.07
C ALA A 420 20.90 -25.68 6.47
N VAL A 421 21.66 -24.71 7.01
CA VAL A 421 22.19 -24.78 8.37
C VAL A 421 21.04 -24.74 9.39
N LEU A 422 20.17 -23.74 9.34
CA LEU A 422 19.11 -23.55 10.34
C LEU A 422 18.07 -24.68 10.32
N MET A 423 17.74 -25.24 9.17
CA MET A 423 16.76 -26.34 9.07
C MET A 423 17.36 -27.72 9.39
N SER A 424 18.66 -27.80 9.64
CA SER A 424 19.34 -29.03 10.07
C SER A 424 18.96 -29.40 11.50
N ARG A 425 18.86 -30.71 11.78
CA ARG A 425 18.65 -31.22 13.15
C ARG A 425 19.76 -30.77 14.10
N LYS A 426 20.98 -30.54 13.60
CA LYS A 426 22.11 -30.07 14.39
C LYS A 426 21.84 -28.70 15.02
N SER A 427 21.02 -27.87 14.40
CA SER A 427 20.68 -26.52 14.86
C SER A 427 19.51 -26.48 15.85
N SER A 428 18.98 -27.63 16.26
CA SER A 428 17.82 -27.73 17.17
C SER A 428 18.03 -27.02 18.52
N PHE A 429 19.25 -27.04 19.06
CA PHE A 429 19.57 -26.33 20.29
C PHE A 429 19.49 -24.80 20.10
N ALA A 430 19.92 -24.28 18.96
CA ALA A 430 19.86 -22.86 18.65
C ALA A 430 18.41 -22.37 18.53
N TRP A 431 17.53 -23.17 17.89
CA TRP A 431 16.10 -22.86 17.88
C TRP A 431 15.46 -22.89 19.25
N ARG A 432 15.85 -23.84 20.12
CA ARG A 432 15.36 -23.90 21.50
C ARG A 432 15.82 -22.69 22.31
N ALA A 433 17.09 -22.30 22.17
CA ALA A 433 17.63 -21.10 22.80
C ALA A 433 16.90 -19.85 22.31
N ALA A 434 16.69 -19.71 20.99
CA ALA A 434 15.97 -18.60 20.41
C ALA A 434 14.50 -18.50 20.86
N ARG A 435 13.85 -19.64 21.09
CA ARG A 435 12.50 -19.71 21.69
C ARG A 435 12.49 -19.16 23.12
N ILE A 436 13.46 -19.56 23.93
CA ILE A 436 13.60 -19.07 25.32
C ILE A 436 13.94 -17.58 25.34
N ASN A 437 14.75 -17.12 24.38
CA ASN A 437 15.18 -15.73 24.27
C ASN A 437 14.13 -14.82 23.59
N THR A 438 13.04 -15.38 23.08
CA THR A 438 11.96 -14.58 22.50
C THR A 438 11.30 -13.77 23.63
N PRO A 439 11.27 -12.43 23.52
CA PRO A 439 10.75 -11.56 24.57
C PRO A 439 9.23 -11.71 24.73
N GLY A 440 8.71 -11.27 25.88
CA GLY A 440 7.29 -11.33 26.21
C GLY A 440 6.88 -12.60 26.97
N PRO A 441 5.59 -12.97 26.92
CA PRO A 441 5.09 -14.19 27.55
C PRO A 441 5.85 -15.42 27.04
N ALA A 442 6.26 -16.31 27.95
CA ALA A 442 7.11 -17.45 27.61
C ALA A 442 6.51 -18.31 26.48
N VAL A 443 7.24 -18.43 25.36
CA VAL A 443 6.78 -19.14 24.16
C VAL A 443 6.51 -20.63 24.47
N PRO A 444 5.30 -21.15 24.19
CA PRO A 444 4.94 -22.53 24.47
C PRO A 444 5.87 -23.53 23.79
N GLU A 445 6.08 -24.68 24.43
CA GLU A 445 6.87 -25.74 23.83
C GLU A 445 6.18 -26.32 22.59
N PRO A 446 6.94 -26.73 21.55
CA PRO A 446 6.38 -27.40 20.39
C PRO A 446 5.55 -28.64 20.79
N PRO A 447 4.36 -28.84 20.21
CA PRO A 447 3.59 -30.06 20.42
C PRO A 447 4.36 -31.32 20.02
N GLU A 448 4.10 -32.44 20.69
CA GLU A 448 4.75 -33.73 20.41
C GLU A 448 4.68 -34.08 18.91
N GLY A 449 5.85 -34.33 18.30
CA GLY A 449 5.98 -34.62 16.87
C GLY A 449 6.17 -33.40 15.95
N MET A 450 6.23 -32.18 16.49
CA MET A 450 6.61 -30.96 15.75
C MET A 450 8.01 -30.50 16.15
N CYS A 451 8.84 -30.14 15.16
CA CYS A 451 10.17 -29.60 15.44
C CYS A 451 10.14 -28.08 15.67
N GLU A 452 11.13 -27.56 16.39
CA GLU A 452 11.26 -26.14 16.73
C GLU A 452 11.17 -25.20 15.49
N PRO A 453 11.83 -25.46 14.34
CA PRO A 453 11.69 -24.60 13.16
C PRO A 453 10.27 -24.57 12.60
N SER A 454 9.58 -25.71 12.55
CA SER A 454 8.19 -25.77 12.09
C SER A 454 7.24 -25.06 13.06
N TRP A 455 7.53 -25.15 14.36
CA TRP A 455 6.77 -24.45 15.39
C TRP A 455 6.96 -22.94 15.31
N ALA A 456 8.22 -22.48 15.21
CA ALA A 456 8.55 -21.08 14.98
C ALA A 456 7.90 -20.55 13.70
N ASN A 457 7.86 -21.34 12.62
CA ASN A 457 7.20 -20.94 11.37
C ASN A 457 5.68 -20.82 11.55
N LEU A 458 5.08 -21.70 12.35
CA LEU A 458 3.64 -21.66 12.61
C LEU A 458 3.27 -20.43 13.45
N LEU A 459 4.06 -20.07 14.46
CA LEU A 459 3.81 -18.94 15.35
C LEU A 459 4.21 -17.59 14.72
N PHE A 460 5.45 -17.48 14.25
CA PHE A 460 6.10 -16.23 13.84
C PHE A 460 6.42 -16.14 12.35
N GLY A 461 6.19 -17.21 11.58
CA GLY A 461 6.48 -17.21 10.14
C GLY A 461 5.47 -16.41 9.32
N ASP A 462 5.81 -16.17 8.05
CA ASP A 462 4.98 -15.40 7.11
C ASP A 462 3.57 -15.97 7.02
N THR A 463 2.62 -15.09 6.77
CA THR A 463 1.21 -15.46 6.76
C THR A 463 0.78 -16.09 5.43
N HIS A 464 1.26 -17.30 5.14
CA HIS A 464 0.86 -18.10 3.98
C HIS A 464 0.03 -19.32 4.37
N CYS A 465 -0.88 -19.75 3.49
CA CYS A 465 -1.67 -20.95 3.70
C CYS A 465 -0.83 -22.21 3.48
N SER A 466 -0.64 -23.04 4.50
CA SER A 466 0.15 -24.28 4.44
C SER A 466 -0.35 -25.33 3.43
N LYS A 467 -1.51 -25.11 2.79
CA LYS A 467 -2.11 -26.05 1.83
C LYS A 467 -2.16 -25.55 0.39
N CYS A 468 -2.45 -24.26 0.17
CA CYS A 468 -2.58 -23.70 -1.18
C CYS A 468 -1.56 -22.60 -1.47
N ASP A 469 -0.63 -22.35 -0.53
CA ASP A 469 0.41 -21.34 -0.63
C ASP A 469 -0.12 -19.94 -0.90
N LYS A 470 -1.37 -19.68 -0.47
CA LYS A 470 -1.97 -18.36 -0.56
C LYS A 470 -1.30 -17.47 0.48
N ASP A 471 -0.63 -16.42 0.02
CA ASP A 471 -0.01 -15.41 0.86
C ASP A 471 -1.02 -14.47 1.52
N TYR A 472 -0.52 -13.68 2.48
CA TYR A 472 -1.22 -12.62 3.19
C TYR A 472 -2.54 -13.05 3.85
N ILE A 473 -2.58 -14.27 4.41
CA ILE A 473 -3.69 -14.69 5.27
C ILE A 473 -3.54 -14.06 6.67
N SER A 474 -4.58 -14.08 7.50
CA SER A 474 -4.46 -13.45 8.83
C SER A 474 -3.46 -14.20 9.72
N LYS A 475 -2.72 -13.48 10.58
CA LYS A 475 -1.84 -14.12 11.59
C LYS A 475 -2.63 -15.01 12.57
N PHE A 476 -3.92 -14.73 12.74
CA PHE A 476 -4.87 -15.55 13.52
C PHE A 476 -5.45 -16.75 12.74
N CYS A 477 -5.03 -16.99 11.49
CA CYS A 477 -5.52 -18.12 10.68
C CYS A 477 -4.89 -19.48 11.03
N ILE A 478 -4.30 -19.61 12.21
CA ILE A 478 -3.71 -20.86 12.69
C ILE A 478 -4.82 -21.73 13.29
N THR A 479 -4.89 -22.99 12.87
CA THR A 479 -5.73 -24.00 13.52
C THR A 479 -4.82 -24.98 14.23
N PHE A 480 -4.61 -24.78 15.54
CA PHE A 480 -3.63 -25.51 16.34
C PHE A 480 -3.94 -27.00 16.45
N GLU A 481 -5.22 -27.36 16.47
CA GLU A 481 -5.70 -28.74 16.46
C GLU A 481 -5.21 -29.48 15.21
N PHE A 482 -5.11 -28.76 14.09
CA PHE A 482 -4.59 -29.28 12.82
C PHE A 482 -3.12 -28.93 12.61
N ARG A 483 -2.48 -28.17 13.52
CA ARG A 483 -1.07 -27.76 13.43
C ARG A 483 -0.71 -27.07 12.12
N ARG A 484 -1.64 -26.31 11.54
CA ARG A 484 -1.53 -25.72 10.19
C ARG A 484 -2.09 -24.30 10.16
N ARG A 485 -1.52 -23.46 9.30
CA ARG A 485 -2.09 -22.15 8.95
C ARG A 485 -2.93 -22.32 7.69
N LEU A 486 -4.26 -22.18 7.79
CA LEU A 486 -5.17 -22.47 6.68
C LEU A 486 -5.99 -21.23 6.33
N CYS A 487 -6.11 -20.91 5.05
CA CYS A 487 -7.09 -19.94 4.57
C CYS A 487 -8.52 -20.50 4.71
N ASP A 488 -9.55 -19.64 4.72
CA ASP A 488 -10.94 -20.09 4.93
C ASP A 488 -11.40 -21.14 3.91
N ALA A 489 -10.94 -21.02 2.66
CA ALA A 489 -11.28 -21.95 1.61
C ALA A 489 -10.65 -23.33 1.86
N CYS A 490 -9.38 -23.38 2.26
CA CYS A 490 -8.67 -24.62 2.56
C CYS A 490 -9.18 -25.26 3.86
N LEU A 491 -9.54 -24.46 4.86
CA LEU A 491 -10.18 -24.94 6.08
C LEU A 491 -11.52 -25.61 5.72
N LYS A 492 -12.44 -24.90 5.06
CA LYS A 492 -13.76 -25.41 4.68
C LYS A 492 -13.70 -26.66 3.78
N LYS A 493 -12.79 -26.69 2.79
CA LYS A 493 -12.63 -27.84 1.90
C LYS A 493 -11.91 -29.02 2.58
N GLY A 494 -11.00 -28.72 3.49
CA GLY A 494 -10.15 -29.71 4.16
C GLY A 494 -10.79 -30.35 5.39
N THR A 495 -11.84 -29.75 5.95
CA THR A 495 -12.53 -30.26 7.13
C THR A 495 -13.83 -31.01 6.80
N CYS A 496 -14.20 -31.95 7.66
CA CYS A 496 -15.45 -32.68 7.61
C CYS A 496 -16.08 -32.73 9.01
N LYS A 497 -17.42 -32.57 9.08
CA LYS A 497 -18.18 -32.65 10.33
C LYS A 497 -18.28 -34.11 10.78
N PHE A 498 -18.33 -34.34 12.10
CA PHE A 498 -18.50 -35.66 12.74
C PHE A 498 -19.53 -36.56 12.04
N GLU A 499 -20.73 -36.05 11.78
CA GLU A 499 -21.85 -36.81 11.19
C GLU A 499 -21.59 -37.28 9.75
N ASP A 500 -20.76 -36.52 9.03
CA ASP A 500 -20.44 -36.79 7.63
C ASP A 500 -19.27 -37.75 7.49
N VAL A 501 -18.47 -37.99 8.55
CA VAL A 501 -17.30 -38.88 8.45
C VAL A 501 -17.73 -40.29 8.10
N LYS A 502 -18.74 -40.85 8.77
CA LYS A 502 -19.25 -42.20 8.48
C LYS A 502 -19.82 -42.31 7.06
N LYS A 503 -20.46 -41.24 6.56
CA LYS A 503 -21.05 -41.20 5.21
C LYS A 503 -19.98 -41.11 4.12
N LYS A 504 -18.99 -40.23 4.29
CA LYS A 504 -17.90 -40.02 3.32
C LYS A 504 -16.86 -41.13 3.33
N PHE A 505 -16.64 -41.74 4.48
CA PHE A 505 -15.59 -42.74 4.69
C PHE A 505 -16.14 -43.99 5.39
N PRO A 506 -17.04 -44.75 4.74
CA PRO A 506 -17.68 -45.92 5.34
C PRO A 506 -16.70 -47.07 5.65
N LYS A 507 -15.51 -47.06 5.04
CA LYS A 507 -14.44 -48.06 5.24
C LYS A 507 -13.48 -47.72 6.38
N PHE A 508 -13.66 -46.60 7.06
CA PHE A 508 -12.79 -46.25 8.17
C PHE A 508 -13.01 -47.16 9.37
N GLU A 509 -11.91 -47.48 10.04
CA GLU A 509 -11.90 -48.33 11.22
C GLU A 509 -12.67 -47.70 12.38
N LYS A 510 -13.23 -48.55 13.24
CA LYS A 510 -13.89 -48.08 14.47
C LYS A 510 -12.85 -47.39 15.38
N GLY A 511 -13.21 -46.24 15.92
CA GLY A 511 -12.34 -45.47 16.82
C GLY A 511 -11.37 -44.49 16.13
N VAL A 512 -11.37 -44.39 14.79
CA VAL A 512 -10.54 -43.40 14.05
C VAL A 512 -10.74 -41.97 14.56
N LEU A 513 -11.98 -41.61 14.89
CA LEU A 513 -12.33 -40.28 15.38
C LEU A 513 -11.69 -39.96 16.73
N ASP A 514 -11.41 -40.98 17.55
CA ASP A 514 -10.81 -40.77 18.86
C ASP A 514 -9.29 -40.50 18.77
N LEU A 515 -8.69 -40.75 17.60
CA LEU A 515 -7.24 -40.62 17.36
C LEU A 515 -6.86 -39.30 16.67
N VAL A 516 -7.83 -38.42 16.43
CA VAL A 516 -7.63 -37.19 15.66
C VAL A 516 -8.17 -36.00 16.42
N PRO A 517 -7.36 -34.94 16.61
CA PRO A 517 -7.86 -33.70 17.19
C PRO A 517 -8.98 -33.11 16.33
N TYR A 518 -10.00 -32.56 16.98
CA TYR A 518 -11.08 -31.84 16.31
C TYR A 518 -11.12 -30.39 16.78
N VAL A 519 -11.63 -29.52 15.92
CA VAL A 519 -11.91 -28.13 16.28
C VAL A 519 -13.42 -27.93 16.45
N ASN A 520 -13.81 -27.17 17.46
CA ASN A 520 -15.18 -26.71 17.62
C ASN A 520 -15.41 -25.43 16.79
N ALA A 521 -16.56 -25.29 16.11
CA ALA A 521 -16.81 -24.13 15.25
C ALA A 521 -16.78 -22.81 16.05
N GLN A 522 -17.31 -22.82 17.27
CA GLN A 522 -17.23 -21.67 18.19
C GLN A 522 -15.79 -21.27 18.54
N ALA A 523 -14.89 -22.25 18.73
CA ALA A 523 -13.50 -21.99 19.07
C ALA A 523 -12.65 -21.56 17.85
N ALA A 524 -13.05 -21.97 16.65
CA ALA A 524 -12.36 -21.61 15.42
C ALA A 524 -12.80 -20.27 14.82
N GLY A 525 -14.03 -19.80 15.10
CA GLY A 525 -14.62 -18.58 14.52
C GLY A 525 -14.73 -18.57 12.98
N ARG A 526 -14.38 -19.68 12.32
CA ARG A 526 -14.12 -19.76 10.87
C ARG A 526 -14.77 -20.96 10.18
N VAL A 527 -15.41 -21.83 10.97
CA VAL A 527 -16.13 -23.02 10.52
C VAL A 527 -17.61 -22.85 10.83
N ARG A 528 -18.51 -23.49 10.07
CA ARG A 528 -19.96 -23.34 10.27
C ARG A 528 -20.41 -24.05 11.55
N GLU A 529 -21.27 -23.41 12.34
CA GLU A 529 -21.84 -24.00 13.56
C GLU A 529 -22.75 -25.21 13.25
N GLY A 530 -22.71 -26.23 14.11
CA GLY A 530 -23.65 -27.36 14.08
C GLY A 530 -23.58 -28.22 15.34
N LYS A 531 -24.50 -29.19 15.51
CA LYS A 531 -24.45 -30.19 16.61
C LYS A 531 -24.22 -31.60 16.05
N PRO A 532 -23.36 -32.45 16.63
CA PRO A 532 -22.23 -32.05 17.49
C PRO A 532 -21.26 -31.17 16.69
N ASP A 533 -20.68 -30.17 17.35
CA ASP A 533 -19.92 -29.10 16.69
C ASP A 533 -18.47 -29.48 16.37
N GLN A 534 -18.21 -30.76 16.08
CA GLN A 534 -16.86 -31.29 15.93
C GLN A 534 -16.46 -31.39 14.46
N TRP A 535 -15.36 -30.72 14.11
CA TRP A 535 -14.80 -30.70 12.78
C TRP A 535 -13.41 -31.33 12.76
N TYR A 536 -13.24 -32.28 11.85
CA TYR A 536 -12.01 -33.06 11.70
C TYR A 536 -11.35 -32.70 10.38
N PHE A 537 -10.03 -32.63 10.36
CA PHE A 537 -9.29 -32.48 9.12
C PHE A 537 -9.21 -33.81 8.37
N ILE A 538 -9.59 -33.81 7.10
CA ILE A 538 -9.76 -35.03 6.29
C ILE A 538 -8.43 -35.80 6.14
N GLU A 539 -7.31 -35.10 6.01
CA GLU A 539 -5.99 -35.75 5.91
C GLU A 539 -5.58 -36.42 7.22
N ASP A 540 -5.91 -35.83 8.37
CA ASP A 540 -5.57 -36.38 9.66
C ASP A 540 -6.42 -37.63 9.95
N LEU A 541 -7.71 -37.63 9.55
CA LEU A 541 -8.55 -38.82 9.58
C LEU A 541 -8.00 -39.97 8.73
N ARG A 542 -7.53 -39.67 7.51
CA ARG A 542 -6.91 -40.68 6.63
C ARG A 542 -5.62 -41.22 7.25
N SER A 543 -4.79 -40.34 7.80
CA SER A 543 -3.55 -40.72 8.48
C SER A 543 -3.81 -41.63 9.67
N ALA A 544 -4.74 -41.25 10.57
CA ALA A 544 -5.12 -42.07 11.72
C ALA A 544 -5.67 -43.45 11.32
N ASN A 545 -6.54 -43.50 10.29
CA ASN A 545 -7.04 -44.77 9.77
C ASN A 545 -5.90 -45.67 9.25
N ASN A 546 -4.96 -45.10 8.50
CA ASN A 546 -3.81 -45.86 7.99
C ASN A 546 -2.94 -46.42 9.11
N ARG A 547 -2.75 -45.66 10.20
CA ARG A 547 -2.01 -46.12 11.39
C ARG A 547 -2.70 -47.28 12.09
N ILE A 548 -4.03 -47.26 12.21
CA ILE A 548 -4.79 -48.41 12.72
C ILE A 548 -4.57 -49.63 11.83
N LEU A 549 -4.70 -49.46 10.51
CA LEU A 549 -4.52 -50.57 9.56
C LEU A 549 -3.10 -51.13 9.57
N GLU A 550 -2.09 -50.28 9.73
CA GLU A 550 -0.69 -50.68 9.90
C GLU A 550 -0.48 -51.48 11.18
N PHE A 551 -0.96 -50.98 12.32
CA PHE A 551 -0.91 -51.71 13.59
C PHE A 551 -1.59 -53.08 13.49
N LYS A 552 -2.77 -53.15 12.85
CA LYS A 552 -3.47 -54.42 12.60
C LYS A 552 -2.69 -55.38 11.72
N ARG A 553 -1.95 -54.87 10.72
CA ARG A 553 -1.10 -55.72 9.86
C ARG A 553 0.10 -56.28 10.61
N GLU A 554 0.73 -55.47 11.46
CA GLU A 554 1.93 -55.87 12.22
C GLU A 554 1.60 -56.81 13.37
N GLN A 555 0.55 -56.51 14.15
CA GLN A 555 0.20 -57.22 15.38
C GLN A 555 -0.93 -58.25 15.20
N GLY A 556 -1.53 -58.34 14.01
CA GLY A 556 -2.76 -59.14 13.77
C GLY A 556 -2.63 -60.65 13.97
N ARG A 557 -1.41 -61.18 14.10
CA ARG A 557 -1.14 -62.59 14.42
C ARG A 557 -0.83 -62.84 15.90
N ALA A 558 -0.78 -61.79 16.72
CA ALA A 558 -0.50 -61.91 18.14
C ALA A 558 -1.70 -62.54 18.88
N VAL A 559 -1.42 -63.48 19.78
CA VAL A 559 -2.45 -64.17 20.60
C VAL A 559 -3.23 -63.19 21.49
N ASP A 560 -2.59 -62.09 21.87
CA ASP A 560 -3.11 -60.98 22.67
C ASP A 560 -3.46 -59.73 21.83
N PHE A 561 -3.72 -59.90 20.52
CA PHE A 561 -3.94 -58.81 19.58
C PHE A 561 -4.96 -57.77 20.04
N GLN A 562 -6.14 -58.19 20.52
CA GLN A 562 -7.19 -57.26 20.91
C GLN A 562 -6.77 -56.39 22.11
N SER A 563 -6.14 -56.99 23.12
CA SER A 563 -5.61 -56.27 24.27
C SER A 563 -4.52 -55.28 23.87
N LYS A 564 -3.63 -55.66 22.94
CA LYS A 564 -2.61 -54.75 22.38
C LYS A 564 -3.22 -53.60 21.58
N LEU A 565 -4.24 -53.86 20.78
CA LEU A 565 -4.95 -52.84 20.02
C LEU A 565 -5.64 -51.85 20.95
N ASP A 566 -6.33 -52.32 21.98
CA ASP A 566 -7.02 -51.45 22.94
C ASP A 566 -6.04 -50.60 23.75
N ALA A 567 -4.91 -51.18 24.18
CA ALA A 567 -3.83 -50.46 24.86
C ALA A 567 -3.20 -49.38 23.96
N TRP A 568 -2.93 -49.71 22.68
CA TRP A 568 -2.41 -48.75 21.71
C TRP A 568 -3.42 -47.63 21.42
N MET A 569 -4.69 -47.96 21.18
CA MET A 569 -5.77 -46.98 20.99
C MET A 569 -5.93 -46.07 22.22
N ALA A 570 -5.80 -46.60 23.44
CA ALA A 570 -5.86 -45.81 24.67
C ALA A 570 -4.69 -44.82 24.77
N LEU A 571 -3.47 -45.27 24.47
CA LEU A 571 -2.28 -44.40 24.44
C LEU A 571 -2.44 -43.28 23.41
N GLU A 572 -2.95 -43.62 22.23
CA GLU A 572 -3.06 -42.67 21.13
C GLU A 572 -4.24 -41.68 21.30
N ARG A 573 -5.31 -42.13 21.96
CA ARG A 573 -6.36 -41.26 22.50
C ARG A 573 -5.82 -40.27 23.52
N ALA A 574 -5.00 -40.73 24.46
CA ALA A 574 -4.41 -39.86 25.48
C ALA A 574 -3.55 -38.75 24.86
N LYS A 575 -2.77 -39.07 23.81
CA LYS A 575 -2.02 -38.05 23.05
C LYS A 575 -2.94 -37.02 22.38
N THR A 576 -4.05 -37.48 21.79
CA THR A 576 -5.02 -36.60 21.12
C THR A 576 -5.69 -35.63 22.10
N VAL A 577 -6.05 -36.11 23.29
CA VAL A 577 -6.60 -35.28 24.37
C VAL A 577 -5.56 -34.26 24.84
N ALA A 578 -4.32 -34.68 25.09
CA ALA A 578 -3.23 -33.80 25.50
C ALA A 578 -2.96 -32.68 24.47
N VAL A 579 -3.01 -33.00 23.17
CA VAL A 579 -2.91 -31.97 22.10
C VAL A 579 -4.06 -30.97 22.20
N SER A 580 -5.29 -31.43 22.41
CA SER A 580 -6.48 -30.57 22.43
C SER A 580 -6.48 -29.63 23.63
N GLU A 581 -6.08 -30.11 24.81
CA GLU A 581 -5.89 -29.30 26.02
C GLU A 581 -4.78 -28.26 25.84
N ASN A 582 -3.67 -28.65 25.19
CA ASN A 582 -2.57 -27.73 24.93
C ASN A 582 -2.96 -26.63 23.92
N CYS A 583 -3.80 -26.94 22.92
CA CYS A 583 -4.26 -25.96 21.93
C CYS A 583 -5.00 -24.78 22.57
N ALA A 584 -5.78 -25.00 23.63
CA ALA A 584 -6.46 -23.93 24.34
C ALA A 584 -5.48 -22.98 25.05
N LYS A 585 -4.44 -23.55 25.68
CA LYS A 585 -3.36 -22.78 26.32
C LYS A 585 -2.57 -21.96 25.30
N ILE A 586 -2.23 -22.57 24.16
CA ILE A 586 -1.54 -21.89 23.06
C ILE A 586 -2.39 -20.74 22.51
N ARG A 587 -3.70 -20.93 22.31
CA ARG A 587 -4.60 -19.86 21.85
C ARG A 587 -4.64 -18.68 22.83
N ALA A 588 -4.69 -18.96 24.12
CA ALA A 588 -4.62 -17.91 25.15
C ALA A 588 -3.27 -17.17 25.09
N TRP A 589 -2.16 -17.91 24.99
CA TRP A 589 -0.83 -17.32 24.85
C TRP A 589 -0.69 -16.45 23.60
N VAL A 590 -1.26 -16.84 22.44
CA VAL A 590 -1.22 -16.01 21.22
C VAL A 590 -1.86 -14.66 21.44
N ASN A 591 -3.00 -14.61 22.14
CA ASN A 591 -3.66 -13.35 22.45
C ASN A 591 -2.82 -12.52 23.44
N GLU A 592 -2.27 -13.16 24.48
CA GLU A 592 -1.41 -12.48 25.46
C GLU A 592 -0.13 -11.92 24.82
N TYR A 593 0.47 -12.67 23.89
CA TYR A 593 1.64 -12.24 23.13
C TYR A 593 1.30 -11.07 22.19
N ASP A 594 0.15 -11.12 21.52
CA ASP A 594 -0.32 -10.02 20.64
C ASP A 594 -0.58 -8.72 21.42
N ASP A 595 -1.19 -8.84 22.60
CA ASP A 595 -1.39 -7.72 23.53
C ASP A 595 -0.05 -7.17 24.02
N TRP A 596 0.90 -8.04 24.36
CA TRP A 596 2.25 -7.66 24.79
C TRP A 596 3.05 -6.99 23.67
N GLU A 597 3.03 -7.54 22.46
CA GLU A 597 3.70 -6.99 21.27
C GLU A 597 3.17 -5.58 20.98
N THR A 598 1.84 -5.41 21.02
CA THR A 598 1.20 -4.10 20.87
C THR A 598 1.62 -3.13 21.97
N ALA A 599 1.69 -3.58 23.23
CA ALA A 599 2.09 -2.75 24.36
C ALA A 599 3.57 -2.32 24.28
N GLU A 600 4.48 -3.22 23.86
CA GLU A 600 5.89 -2.91 23.64
C GLU A 600 6.08 -1.92 22.48
N GLU A 601 5.38 -2.12 21.36
CA GLU A 601 5.40 -1.16 20.25
C GLU A 601 4.93 0.24 20.69
N GLU A 602 3.88 0.30 21.50
CA GLU A 602 3.40 1.55 22.09
C GLU A 602 4.41 2.16 23.09
N ALA A 603 5.04 1.33 23.92
CA ALA A 603 6.04 1.77 24.90
C ALA A 603 7.30 2.30 24.20
N ALA A 604 7.80 1.59 23.19
CA ALA A 604 8.91 2.02 22.35
C ALA A 604 8.59 3.34 21.62
N ARG A 605 7.36 3.48 21.11
CA ARG A 605 6.90 4.73 20.48
C ARG A 605 6.84 5.89 21.47
N LYS A 606 6.30 5.67 22.68
CA LYS A 606 6.28 6.68 23.76
C LYS A 606 7.68 7.06 24.22
N LYS A 607 8.57 6.09 24.37
CA LYS A 607 9.97 6.31 24.73
C LYS A 607 10.68 7.14 23.67
N LYS A 608 10.57 6.75 22.39
CA LYS A 608 11.14 7.50 21.27
C LYS A 608 10.62 8.94 21.22
N TYR A 609 9.31 9.14 21.40
CA TYR A 609 8.72 10.46 21.51
C TYR A 609 9.33 11.27 22.66
N SER A 610 9.43 10.67 23.86
CA SER A 610 10.01 11.30 25.05
C SER A 610 11.48 11.68 24.87
N ASP A 611 12.30 10.78 24.33
CA ASP A 611 13.72 11.00 24.09
C ASP A 611 13.95 12.15 23.11
N MET A 612 13.16 12.20 22.03
CA MET A 612 13.19 13.30 21.07
C MET A 612 12.70 14.61 21.68
N MET A 613 11.62 14.58 22.48
CA MET A 613 11.11 15.75 23.19
C MET A 613 12.16 16.35 24.12
N ASN A 614 12.82 15.51 24.93
CA ASN A 614 13.87 15.93 25.84
C ASN A 614 15.07 16.51 25.08
N HIS A 615 15.42 15.92 23.93
CA HIS A 615 16.48 16.43 23.09
C HIS A 615 16.18 17.86 22.57
N PHE A 616 14.99 18.09 21.99
CA PHE A 616 14.64 19.42 21.46
C PHE A 616 14.46 20.47 22.55
N VAL A 617 13.88 20.12 23.69
CA VAL A 617 13.79 21.03 24.84
C VAL A 617 15.19 21.35 25.39
N GLY A 618 16.09 20.36 25.44
CA GLY A 618 17.49 20.55 25.82
C GLY A 618 18.28 21.46 24.88
N LEU A 619 17.89 21.53 23.60
CA LEU A 619 18.42 22.46 22.61
C LEU A 619 17.81 23.87 22.69
N GLY A 620 16.88 24.11 23.63
CA GLY A 620 16.27 25.42 23.88
C GLY A 620 14.95 25.67 23.18
N HIS A 621 14.36 24.68 22.51
CA HIS A 621 13.03 24.82 21.90
C HIS A 621 11.93 24.87 22.97
N HIS A 622 10.91 25.69 22.74
CA HIS A 622 9.73 25.72 23.62
C HIS A 622 8.99 24.36 23.55
N PRO A 623 8.47 23.80 24.67
CA PRO A 623 7.87 22.46 24.68
C PRO A 623 6.73 22.24 23.65
N LEU A 624 5.94 23.26 23.35
CA LEU A 624 4.90 23.18 22.32
C LEU A 624 5.46 23.07 20.89
N GLU A 625 6.57 23.75 20.61
CA GLU A 625 7.25 23.69 19.31
C GLU A 625 7.99 22.36 19.15
N ALA A 626 8.68 21.91 20.21
CA ALA A 626 9.31 20.59 20.26
C ALA A 626 8.28 19.49 20.00
N SER A 627 7.09 19.57 20.62
CA SER A 627 6.00 18.61 20.42
C SER A 627 5.51 18.56 18.97
N ALA A 628 5.36 19.72 18.32
CA ALA A 628 4.98 19.80 16.91
C ALA A 628 6.04 19.18 15.99
N ILE A 629 7.32 19.46 16.25
CA ILE A 629 8.47 18.91 15.51
C ILE A 629 8.56 17.39 15.67
N VAL A 630 8.55 16.89 16.91
CA VAL A 630 8.65 15.45 17.20
C VAL A 630 7.45 14.69 16.60
N SER A 631 6.25 15.25 16.72
CA SER A 631 5.04 14.65 16.13
C SER A 631 5.09 14.64 14.60
N ALA A 632 5.72 15.63 13.96
CA ALA A 632 5.94 15.64 12.51
C ALA A 632 6.99 14.59 12.08
N ILE A 633 8.09 14.45 12.82
CA ILE A 633 9.13 13.45 12.54
C ILE A 633 8.56 12.03 12.68
N LEU A 634 7.89 11.71 13.80
CA LEU A 634 7.34 10.37 13.98
C LEU A 634 6.27 10.03 12.93
N ARG A 635 5.44 11.01 12.51
CA ARG A 635 4.48 10.80 11.42
C ARG A 635 5.16 10.46 10.07
N SER A 636 6.40 10.86 9.86
CA SER A 636 7.14 10.56 8.62
C SER A 636 7.82 9.19 8.60
N GLU A 637 8.01 8.54 9.75
CA GLU A 637 8.62 7.20 9.83
C GLU A 637 7.60 6.05 9.76
N TYR A 638 6.32 6.34 9.99
CA TYR A 638 5.22 5.35 9.98
C TYR A 638 4.30 5.46 8.75
N MET A 639 4.67 6.30 7.77
CA MET A 639 4.10 6.36 6.42
C MET A 639 5.10 5.76 5.44
#